data_AF-A0A971B3J9-F1
#
_entry.id   AF-A0A971B3J9-F1
#
_cell.length_a   1.000
_cell.length_b   1.000
_cell.length_c   1.000
_cell.angle_alpha   90.00
_cell.angle_beta   90.00
_cell.angle_gamma   90.00
#
_symmetry.space_group_name_H-M   'P 1'
#
loop_
_entity.id
_entity.type
_entity.pdbx_description
1 polymer ?
#
loop_
_entity_poly.entity_id
_entity_poly.type
_entity_poly.pdbx_seq_one_letter_code
_entity_poly.pdbx_strand_id
1 'polypeptide(L)'
;MRKLRSALILGLGFFALAAQTLLFRDFLTSFEGSELGVGSFFGSWLLWVGLGAVVGRIVSHRVAGLTKRFELTVLLYLPAFLVQQYLIAHARDLGGISAYEVYPFARMFAIGMVANGPISLTTGLLFTLACRWWEQEQELPPARVYMVEALGGFLGGVVVTLLLVAQVTAEAVICCAAVVLVAGAAAGWLALDRSARSVGSGIVLWGLLIGLSTVGLSGLATEWSRWNDQARWSRLLPPDEFRGSFTTAQAKYLYGERGGQFVVMSWGGVSETLPNTEQASEVIALTLAQHPTARNVLVVGGDSLGIGLRLRELPQIRDVAWLHPDPAYPRAVLGVLPAAAKAAAQELHVPGEEVRAYLETQPRRFDLVLLNLSDPTTLVLNRYWSREFFRLVRESLTEGGVVCTRLTGAANYMGDERVYLGCSALATLKSVFRNVVLKPGDESWLMASDGASLSTAPAELRDRFAGIDGAAEIYPAEGLMSLYAPDRIQFQMEKYSQAAASVDSALLVNRDQRPKSLVFSLLLALRRTTPLSFARHVPVLWAGGIWLVACPIVIYGLLRVLYMLAPRGGRATAESVTAAAAFDGRVLVFATGLAGMSLSIVLMFQYQSQFGSLFLDIGLISALFMFGSFAGSLLGERLVRRPGRLLLPVCLVLNLGLLALVSLLPQDSLRAVYGGLFVAAGVFVGVYFPVGAERLQAAGKQAAAAGASLEMLDHWGGAAGALVSGWLLLPLLGTRLTLGVLALAVGVNLVPAVLRARPGYLPAKADWFDRLVRPAGYALLGLAASVLAVSHVVAALESEQAGRRVYEAALVMTGSDKLVAETATQEDGSTLPYWRVPESEESGGGFVFGTSSLAGGVSGYGGPVVMAVYVRPDGTLRDLRIVESRETPAYVESLHGWLRGLPGRNVFRPADLDGVDAVTGATITSEAVLRTLQQAGPQFALAALEIEAESTTPALEHRVDPQFVCLAVLLVAGIVLRYVPGVWLRRGMLLVTLVLTGFVWNLQYGSQQVMGILSWSLPGNRLGGSFLLVLVVPIVVLLAGNVYCGYVCPFGALQELVGDLRPGTLGTDPEKRTWRYGRAVKYVLLALVVVLFGLTRDYGVLSPDPLLTVFSPLRDLWTLGFASGLVVLSFFYRRFWCRNLCPAGAFLALLGGARLLRRRLPPAAPGRCDLGVRTVGELDCLFCDRCKHGQD
;
A
#
# COMPACT_ATOMS: atom_id res chain seq x y z
N MET A 1 -11.13 -41.95 24.91
CA MET A 1 -9.96 -41.47 24.14
C MET A 1 -10.29 -40.25 23.29
N ARG A 2 -11.17 -40.32 22.28
CA ARG A 2 -11.57 -39.16 21.44
C ARG A 2 -11.95 -37.87 22.20
N LYS A 3 -12.77 -37.97 23.26
CA LYS A 3 -13.16 -36.80 24.10
C LYS A 3 -11.97 -36.15 24.83
N LEU A 4 -11.03 -36.96 25.32
CA LEU A 4 -9.84 -36.47 26.03
C LEU A 4 -8.84 -35.79 25.07
N ARG A 5 -8.66 -36.32 23.86
CA ARG A 5 -7.87 -35.66 22.81
C ARG A 5 -8.49 -34.34 22.36
N SER A 6 -9.82 -34.28 22.30
CA SER A 6 -10.55 -33.04 22.01
C SER A 6 -10.34 -31.98 23.10
N ALA A 7 -10.29 -32.39 24.38
CA ALA A 7 -10.03 -31.48 25.50
C ALA A 7 -8.64 -30.81 25.40
N LEU A 8 -7.62 -31.55 24.96
CA LEU A 8 -6.28 -30.97 24.73
C LEU A 8 -6.30 -29.89 23.64
N ILE A 9 -6.93 -30.16 22.50
CA ILE A 9 -7.00 -29.21 21.38
C ILE A 9 -7.91 -28.02 21.71
N LEU A 10 -8.95 -28.24 22.50
CA LEU A 10 -9.77 -27.17 23.04
C LEU A 10 -8.95 -26.26 23.97
N GLY A 11 -8.14 -26.84 24.86
CA GLY A 11 -7.23 -26.09 25.72
C GLY A 11 -6.17 -25.30 24.94
N LEU A 12 -5.72 -25.83 23.80
CA LEU A 12 -4.82 -25.13 22.87
C LEU A 12 -5.47 -23.86 22.32
N GLY A 13 -6.68 -23.98 21.76
CA GLY A 13 -7.42 -22.82 21.25
C GLY A 13 -7.74 -21.80 22.34
N PHE A 14 -8.13 -22.28 23.53
CA PHE A 14 -8.42 -21.43 24.69
C PHE A 14 -7.21 -20.57 25.06
N PHE A 15 -6.04 -21.19 25.22
CA PHE A 15 -4.82 -20.49 25.57
C PHE A 15 -4.36 -19.54 24.47
N ALA A 16 -4.44 -19.96 23.20
CA ALA A 16 -4.05 -19.14 22.06
C ALA A 16 -4.81 -17.80 22.03
N LEU A 17 -6.15 -17.83 22.17
CA LEU A 17 -6.94 -16.61 22.14
C LEU A 17 -6.79 -15.77 23.41
N ALA A 18 -6.64 -16.40 24.59
CA ALA A 18 -6.32 -15.71 25.82
C ALA A 18 -4.99 -14.94 25.72
N ALA A 19 -3.94 -15.62 25.24
CA ALA A 19 -2.63 -15.02 25.02
C ALA A 19 -2.69 -13.89 24.00
N GLN A 20 -3.35 -14.09 22.85
CA GLN A 20 -3.50 -13.04 21.83
C GLN A 20 -4.18 -11.79 22.40
N THR A 21 -5.26 -11.96 23.16
CA THR A 21 -6.03 -10.84 23.74
C THR A 21 -5.17 -10.01 24.69
N LEU A 22 -4.40 -10.66 25.58
CA LEU A 22 -3.57 -9.97 26.56
C LEU A 22 -2.33 -9.33 25.90
N LEU A 23 -1.64 -10.06 25.03
CA LEU A 23 -0.44 -9.56 24.34
C LEU A 23 -0.78 -8.43 23.36
N PHE A 24 -1.95 -8.44 22.74
CA PHE A 24 -2.41 -7.33 21.90
C PHE A 24 -2.57 -6.04 22.70
N ARG A 25 -3.12 -6.11 23.91
CA ARG A 25 -3.28 -4.95 24.80
C ARG A 25 -1.92 -4.38 25.22
N ASP A 26 -0.98 -5.24 25.56
CA ASP A 26 0.40 -4.84 25.85
C ASP A 26 1.08 -4.24 24.60
N PHE A 27 0.85 -4.82 23.43
CA PHE A 27 1.37 -4.32 22.16
C PHE A 27 0.88 -2.90 21.88
N LEU A 28 -0.44 -2.66 21.93
CA LEU A 28 -0.97 -1.31 21.70
C LEU A 28 -0.41 -0.30 22.70
N THR A 29 -0.18 -0.71 23.95
CA THR A 29 0.42 0.15 24.97
C THR A 29 1.87 0.52 24.62
N SER A 30 2.69 -0.45 24.18
CA SER A 30 4.09 -0.22 23.81
C SER A 30 4.26 0.59 22.51
N PHE A 31 3.30 0.50 21.59
CA PHE A 31 3.34 1.12 20.25
C PHE A 31 2.27 2.22 20.04
N GLU A 32 1.88 2.90 21.12
CA GLU A 32 1.08 4.14 21.09
C GLU A 32 -0.32 4.03 20.44
N GLY A 33 -0.91 2.82 20.41
CA GLY A 33 -2.31 2.63 20.03
C GLY A 33 -2.71 3.03 18.61
N SER A 34 -1.74 3.20 17.69
CA SER A 34 -2.03 3.61 16.31
C SER A 34 -2.78 2.52 15.53
N GLU A 35 -3.62 2.93 14.56
CA GLU A 35 -4.31 1.98 13.66
C GLU A 35 -3.35 1.15 12.81
N LEU A 36 -2.24 1.78 12.43
CA LEU A 36 -1.12 1.12 11.79
C LEU A 36 -0.57 0.01 12.69
N GLY A 37 -0.56 0.21 14.02
CA GLY A 37 -0.23 -0.77 15.03
C GLY A 37 -1.19 -1.96 15.06
N VAL A 38 -2.51 -1.75 14.95
CA VAL A 38 -3.50 -2.84 14.88
C VAL A 38 -3.27 -3.73 13.66
N GLY A 39 -3.16 -3.13 12.47
CA GLY A 39 -2.86 -3.86 11.24
C GLY A 39 -1.50 -4.56 11.29
N SER A 40 -0.49 -3.92 11.89
CA SER A 40 0.85 -4.49 12.09
C SER A 40 0.83 -5.71 13.01
N PHE A 41 0.11 -5.64 14.13
CA PHE A 41 0.03 -6.73 15.10
C PHE A 41 -0.58 -7.98 14.48
N PHE A 42 -1.79 -7.86 13.90
CA PHE A 42 -2.44 -9.02 13.29
C PHE A 42 -1.69 -9.50 12.06
N GLY A 43 -1.12 -8.58 11.26
CA GLY A 43 -0.27 -8.92 10.13
C GLY A 43 0.93 -9.77 10.53
N SER A 44 1.75 -9.31 11.49
CA SER A 44 2.93 -10.05 11.94
C SER A 44 2.58 -11.32 12.70
N TRP A 45 1.54 -11.29 13.55
CA TRP A 45 1.03 -12.46 14.26
C TRP A 45 0.69 -13.59 13.28
N LEU A 46 -0.17 -13.31 12.31
CA LEU A 46 -0.63 -14.32 11.35
C LEU A 46 0.51 -14.79 10.41
N LEU A 47 1.45 -13.92 10.03
CA LEU A 47 2.64 -14.33 9.26
C LEU A 47 3.46 -15.41 9.99
N TRP A 48 3.69 -15.19 11.29
CA TRP A 48 4.43 -16.14 12.13
C TRP A 48 3.66 -17.42 12.39
N VAL A 49 2.32 -17.37 12.53
CA VAL A 49 1.50 -18.61 12.58
C VAL A 49 1.69 -19.42 11.30
N GLY A 50 1.60 -18.78 10.13
CA GLY A 50 1.80 -19.47 8.87
C GLY A 50 3.22 -20.04 8.70
N LEU A 51 4.25 -19.30 9.14
CA LEU A 51 5.63 -19.81 9.17
C LEU A 51 5.79 -20.97 10.17
N GLY A 52 5.13 -20.88 11.32
CA GLY A 52 5.04 -21.94 12.33
C GLY A 52 4.47 -23.23 11.76
N ALA A 53 3.44 -23.13 10.91
CA ALA A 53 2.86 -24.28 10.22
C ALA A 53 3.86 -24.94 9.24
N VAL A 54 4.65 -24.14 8.51
CA VAL A 54 5.73 -24.65 7.64
C VAL A 54 6.81 -25.35 8.46
N VAL A 55 7.24 -24.75 9.57
CA VAL A 55 8.21 -25.35 10.49
C VAL A 55 7.65 -26.64 11.08
N GLY A 56 6.40 -26.64 11.53
CA GLY A 56 5.69 -27.81 12.05
C GLY A 56 5.67 -28.97 11.06
N ARG A 57 5.50 -28.70 9.75
CA ARG A 57 5.59 -29.72 8.71
C ARG A 57 6.98 -30.36 8.67
N ILE A 58 8.04 -29.54 8.66
CA ILE A 58 9.43 -30.01 8.63
C ILE A 58 9.75 -30.82 9.90
N VAL A 59 9.40 -30.29 11.07
CA VAL A 59 9.62 -30.89 12.38
C VAL A 59 8.87 -32.21 12.52
N SER A 60 7.63 -32.28 12.06
CA SER A 60 6.85 -33.52 12.13
C SER A 60 7.61 -34.69 11.48
N HIS A 61 8.23 -34.48 10.31
CA HIS A 61 8.96 -35.53 9.60
C HIS A 61 10.33 -35.84 10.24
N ARG A 62 11.04 -34.83 10.75
CA ARG A 62 12.42 -35.00 11.26
C ARG A 62 12.50 -35.41 12.72
N VAL A 63 11.52 -35.02 13.55
CA VAL A 63 11.54 -35.20 15.01
C VAL A 63 10.26 -35.89 15.46
N ALA A 64 10.17 -37.19 15.19
CA ALA A 64 8.99 -37.98 15.53
C ALA A 64 8.65 -37.98 17.04
N GLY A 65 9.63 -37.70 17.91
CA GLY A 65 9.45 -37.62 19.36
C GLY A 65 8.46 -36.52 19.80
N LEU A 66 8.45 -35.37 19.13
CA LEU A 66 7.56 -34.25 19.46
C LEU A 66 6.10 -34.55 19.12
N THR A 67 5.85 -35.25 18.00
CA THR A 67 4.49 -35.70 17.67
C THR A 67 4.03 -36.85 18.57
N LYS A 68 4.96 -37.72 19.01
CA LYS A 68 4.64 -38.84 19.92
C LYS A 68 4.26 -38.37 21.32
N ARG A 69 4.89 -37.31 21.83
CA ARG A 69 4.60 -36.69 23.13
C ARG A 69 3.96 -35.32 22.96
N PHE A 70 2.90 -35.26 22.17
CA PHE A 70 2.22 -34.02 21.84
C PHE A 70 1.65 -33.34 23.11
N GLU A 71 1.20 -34.12 24.08
CA GLU A 71 0.69 -33.67 25.38
C GLU A 71 1.70 -32.86 26.20
N LEU A 72 3.01 -33.11 26.05
CA LEU A 72 4.04 -32.27 26.67
C LEU A 72 4.50 -31.14 25.75
N THR A 73 4.46 -31.38 24.43
CA THR A 73 4.90 -30.40 23.43
C THR A 73 4.01 -29.14 23.46
N VAL A 74 2.72 -29.27 23.81
CA VAL A 74 1.84 -28.09 23.97
C VAL A 74 2.28 -27.13 25.07
N LEU A 75 3.09 -27.57 26.05
CA LEU A 75 3.59 -26.72 27.13
C LEU A 75 4.61 -25.68 26.64
N LEU A 76 5.10 -25.78 25.39
CA LEU A 76 5.93 -24.75 24.75
C LEU A 76 5.25 -23.38 24.68
N TYR A 77 3.91 -23.33 24.76
CA TYR A 77 3.15 -22.08 24.84
C TYR A 77 3.50 -21.22 26.06
N LEU A 78 3.78 -21.84 27.21
CA LEU A 78 4.06 -21.11 28.46
C LEU A 78 5.36 -20.28 28.37
N PRO A 79 6.54 -20.85 28.04
CA PRO A 79 7.74 -20.06 27.85
C PRO A 79 7.62 -19.12 26.63
N ALA A 80 6.92 -19.51 25.56
CA ALA A 80 6.70 -18.63 24.40
C ALA A 80 5.94 -17.35 24.78
N PHE A 81 4.92 -17.45 25.64
CA PHE A 81 4.18 -16.29 26.15
C PHE A 81 5.09 -15.35 26.95
N LEU A 82 5.86 -15.89 27.89
CA LEU A 82 6.76 -15.08 28.73
C LEU A 82 7.83 -14.36 27.89
N VAL A 83 8.42 -15.06 26.91
CA VAL A 83 9.39 -14.46 25.99
C VAL A 83 8.74 -13.33 25.18
N GLN A 84 7.55 -13.56 24.62
CA GLN A 84 6.86 -12.55 23.83
C GLN A 84 6.44 -11.33 24.68
N GLN A 85 5.91 -11.56 25.88
CA GLN A 85 5.57 -10.48 26.82
C GLN A 85 6.81 -9.64 27.16
N TYR A 86 7.94 -10.30 27.42
CA TYR A 86 9.22 -9.63 27.67
C TYR A 86 9.67 -8.78 26.47
N LEU A 87 9.58 -9.32 25.25
CA LEU A 87 9.93 -8.59 24.02
C LEU A 87 9.03 -7.37 23.78
N ILE A 88 7.72 -7.51 24.00
CA ILE A 88 6.76 -6.39 23.87
C ILE A 88 7.03 -5.31 24.92
N ALA A 89 7.34 -5.73 26.16
CA ALA A 89 7.71 -4.80 27.21
C ALA A 89 8.95 -4.00 26.79
N HIS A 90 10.01 -4.64 26.30
CA HIS A 90 11.27 -3.96 25.95
C HIS A 90 11.34 -3.46 24.50
N ALA A 91 10.19 -3.31 23.83
CA ALA A 91 10.16 -2.97 22.40
C ALA A 91 10.87 -1.64 22.07
N ARG A 92 10.77 -0.62 22.94
CA ARG A 92 11.46 0.67 22.71
C ARG A 92 12.98 0.54 22.82
N ASP A 93 13.45 -0.19 23.82
CA ASP A 93 14.88 -0.43 24.05
C ASP A 93 15.48 -1.22 22.89
N LEU A 94 14.79 -2.27 22.42
CA LEU A 94 15.16 -3.05 21.25
C LEU A 94 15.23 -2.21 19.96
N GLY A 95 14.46 -1.12 19.90
CA GLY A 95 14.44 -0.20 18.77
C GLY A 95 15.41 0.97 18.87
N GLY A 96 16.10 1.11 20.01
CA GLY A 96 16.91 2.30 20.31
C GLY A 96 16.09 3.58 20.18
N ILE A 97 14.87 3.58 20.71
CA ILE A 97 13.93 4.70 20.67
C ILE A 97 13.78 5.25 22.09
N SER A 98 13.99 6.54 22.27
CA SER A 98 13.86 7.18 23.57
C SER A 98 12.39 7.23 24.00
N ALA A 99 12.12 7.29 25.30
CA ALA A 99 10.75 7.28 25.83
C ALA A 99 9.90 8.48 25.36
N TYR A 100 10.52 9.62 25.04
CA TYR A 100 9.87 10.85 24.56
C TYR A 100 9.77 10.96 23.02
N GLU A 101 10.39 10.05 22.27
CA GLU A 101 10.36 10.05 20.80
C GLU A 101 9.16 9.24 20.30
N VAL A 102 8.38 9.76 19.34
CA VAL A 102 7.29 9.00 18.69
C VAL A 102 7.86 7.75 18.02
N TYR A 103 7.20 6.60 18.21
CA TYR A 103 7.68 5.33 17.67
C TYR A 103 7.71 5.35 16.13
N PRO A 104 8.88 5.25 15.47
CA PRO A 104 8.95 5.26 14.02
C PRO A 104 8.26 4.05 13.41
N PHE A 105 7.36 4.28 12.44
CA PHE A 105 6.56 3.20 11.83
C PHE A 105 7.40 2.02 11.31
N ALA A 106 8.50 2.30 10.59
CA ALA A 106 9.37 1.24 10.06
C ALA A 106 10.00 0.39 11.19
N ARG A 107 10.42 1.03 12.28
CA ARG A 107 10.95 0.34 13.47
C ARG A 107 9.83 -0.39 14.22
N MET A 108 8.66 0.23 14.36
CA MET A 108 7.48 -0.38 14.98
C MET A 108 7.13 -1.70 14.30
N PHE A 109 7.07 -1.71 12.97
CA PHE A 109 6.77 -2.93 12.25
C PHE A 109 7.89 -3.97 12.35
N ALA A 110 9.16 -3.57 12.23
CA ALA A 110 10.29 -4.49 12.34
C ALA A 110 10.36 -5.14 13.73
N ILE A 111 10.21 -4.36 14.79
CA ILE A 111 10.26 -4.84 16.17
C ILE A 111 8.98 -5.60 16.50
N GLY A 112 7.82 -5.14 16.04
CA GLY A 112 6.56 -5.87 16.14
C GLY A 112 6.60 -7.22 15.42
N MET A 113 7.35 -7.34 14.33
CA MET A 113 7.63 -8.63 13.67
C MET A 113 8.43 -9.55 14.59
N VAL A 114 9.49 -9.06 15.22
CA VAL A 114 10.30 -9.88 16.15
C VAL A 114 9.49 -10.25 17.40
N ALA A 115 8.81 -9.26 18.00
CA ALA A 115 8.08 -9.41 19.25
C ALA A 115 6.93 -10.41 19.12
N ASN A 116 6.18 -10.41 18.01
CA ASN A 116 5.05 -11.34 17.81
C ASN A 116 5.46 -12.76 17.41
N GLY A 117 6.75 -13.03 17.19
CA GLY A 117 7.26 -14.32 16.74
C GLY A 117 6.98 -15.51 17.67
N PRO A 118 7.34 -15.45 18.98
CA PRO A 118 7.40 -16.64 19.83
C PRO A 118 6.09 -17.41 19.97
N ILE A 119 4.99 -16.74 20.37
CA ILE A 119 3.69 -17.42 20.56
C ILE A 119 3.08 -17.84 19.22
N SER A 120 3.21 -16.98 18.22
CA SER A 120 2.57 -17.16 16.91
C SER A 120 3.21 -18.31 16.14
N LEU A 121 4.55 -18.38 16.12
CA LEU A 121 5.29 -19.50 15.54
C LEU A 121 4.91 -20.83 16.22
N THR A 122 4.80 -20.80 17.55
CA THR A 122 4.42 -21.97 18.35
C THR A 122 3.00 -22.42 18.03
N THR A 123 2.07 -21.48 17.82
CA THR A 123 0.68 -21.74 17.45
C THR A 123 0.59 -22.58 16.17
N GLY A 124 1.18 -22.10 15.07
CA GLY A 124 1.12 -22.82 13.79
C GLY A 124 1.89 -24.14 13.79
N LEU A 125 2.98 -24.21 14.56
CA LEU A 125 3.73 -25.45 14.77
C LEU A 125 2.84 -26.50 15.44
N LEU A 126 2.19 -26.15 16.55
CA LEU A 126 1.37 -27.07 17.32
C LEU A 126 0.10 -27.48 16.55
N PHE A 127 -0.51 -26.59 15.78
CA PHE A 127 -1.62 -26.93 14.87
C PHE A 127 -1.24 -28.05 13.91
N THR A 128 -0.09 -27.92 13.25
CA THR A 128 0.40 -28.90 12.28
C THR A 128 0.72 -30.24 12.93
N LEU A 129 1.32 -30.22 14.12
CA LEU A 129 1.59 -31.43 14.90
C LEU A 129 0.29 -32.09 15.38
N ALA A 130 -0.73 -31.32 15.77
CA ALA A 130 -2.05 -31.81 16.15
C ALA A 130 -2.73 -32.54 14.99
N CYS A 131 -2.65 -31.99 13.77
CA CYS A 131 -3.18 -32.63 12.56
C CYS A 131 -2.59 -34.03 12.33
N ARG A 132 -1.29 -34.20 12.57
CA ARG A 132 -0.62 -35.50 12.46
C ARG A 132 -0.95 -36.43 13.62
N TRP A 133 -0.95 -35.89 14.84
CA TRP A 133 -1.25 -36.66 16.05
C TRP A 133 -2.67 -37.24 16.03
N TRP A 134 -3.61 -36.57 15.38
CA TRP A 134 -5.01 -37.02 15.25
C TRP A 134 -5.33 -37.77 13.94
N GLU A 135 -4.35 -37.99 13.06
CA GLU A 135 -4.56 -38.53 11.70
C GLU A 135 -5.21 -39.91 11.68
N GLN A 136 -4.86 -40.79 12.63
CA GLN A 136 -5.33 -42.17 12.65
C GLN A 136 -6.80 -42.34 13.09
N GLU A 137 -7.42 -41.32 13.69
CA GLU A 137 -8.77 -41.45 14.27
C GLU A 137 -9.86 -40.71 13.47
N GLN A 138 -9.50 -39.93 12.44
CA GLN A 138 -10.41 -39.00 11.75
C GLN A 138 -10.21 -39.04 10.23
N GLU A 139 -11.30 -38.94 9.47
CA GLU A 139 -11.27 -38.92 8.00
C GLU A 139 -10.69 -37.60 7.44
N LEU A 140 -11.01 -36.47 8.08
CA LEU A 140 -10.49 -35.13 7.75
C LEU A 140 -9.82 -34.49 8.97
N PRO A 141 -8.61 -34.95 9.39
CA PRO A 141 -7.96 -34.47 10.60
C PRO A 141 -7.75 -32.95 10.64
N PRO A 142 -7.27 -32.27 9.57
CA PRO A 142 -7.09 -30.82 9.59
C PRO A 142 -8.38 -30.04 9.88
N ALA A 143 -9.51 -30.45 9.27
CA ALA A 143 -10.79 -29.78 9.49
C ALA A 143 -11.31 -29.97 10.92
N ARG A 144 -11.06 -31.15 11.52
CA ARG A 144 -11.47 -31.46 12.91
C ARG A 144 -10.62 -30.74 13.95
N VAL A 145 -9.31 -30.64 13.74
CA VAL A 145 -8.42 -29.84 14.61
C VAL A 145 -8.88 -28.39 14.62
N TYR A 146 -9.01 -27.78 13.43
CA TYR A 146 -9.47 -26.38 13.27
C TYR A 146 -10.80 -26.12 13.97
N MET A 147 -11.77 -27.04 13.84
CA MET A 147 -13.08 -26.91 14.49
C MET A 147 -12.99 -26.90 16.02
N VAL A 148 -12.25 -27.84 16.62
CA VAL A 148 -12.15 -27.96 18.09
C VAL A 148 -11.32 -26.81 18.67
N GLU A 149 -10.27 -26.41 17.97
CA GLU A 149 -9.45 -25.26 18.35
C GLU A 149 -10.25 -23.95 18.29
N ALA A 150 -11.03 -23.71 17.22
CA ALA A 150 -11.89 -22.53 17.11
C ALA A 150 -12.92 -22.46 18.25
N LEU A 151 -13.49 -23.60 18.67
CA LEU A 151 -14.36 -23.67 19.84
C LEU A 151 -13.60 -23.33 21.14
N GLY A 152 -12.37 -23.84 21.29
CA GLY A 152 -11.48 -23.46 22.39
C GLY A 152 -11.19 -21.97 22.41
N GLY A 153 -10.87 -21.38 21.26
CA GLY A 153 -10.67 -19.96 21.08
C GLY A 153 -11.87 -19.15 21.53
N PHE A 154 -13.07 -19.47 21.03
CA PHE A 154 -14.32 -18.83 21.47
C PHE A 154 -14.47 -18.82 23.00
N LEU A 155 -14.32 -19.97 23.65
CA LEU A 155 -14.41 -20.06 25.12
C LEU A 155 -13.32 -19.24 25.82
N GLY A 156 -12.09 -19.27 25.30
CA GLY A 156 -10.97 -18.49 25.81
C GLY A 156 -11.23 -17.00 25.80
N GLY A 157 -11.67 -16.45 24.66
CA GLY A 157 -11.93 -15.01 24.54
C GLY A 157 -13.11 -14.52 25.37
N VAL A 158 -14.19 -15.31 25.48
CA VAL A 158 -15.32 -14.98 26.36
C VAL A 158 -14.87 -14.95 27.82
N VAL A 159 -14.18 -15.99 28.29
CA VAL A 159 -13.73 -16.07 29.69
C VAL A 159 -12.74 -14.95 30.03
N VAL A 160 -11.73 -14.71 29.16
CA VAL A 160 -10.79 -13.60 29.35
C VAL A 160 -11.51 -12.26 29.43
N THR A 161 -12.46 -12.00 28.53
CA THR A 161 -13.20 -10.72 28.53
C THR A 161 -14.01 -10.55 29.81
N LEU A 162 -14.72 -11.59 30.26
CA LEU A 162 -15.49 -11.54 31.51
C LEU A 162 -14.60 -11.28 32.74
N LEU A 163 -13.44 -11.90 32.81
CA LEU A 163 -12.48 -11.67 33.90
C LEU A 163 -11.92 -10.24 33.88
N LEU A 164 -11.62 -9.70 32.70
CA LEU A 164 -11.15 -8.31 32.56
C LEU A 164 -12.24 -7.28 32.91
N VAL A 165 -13.50 -7.53 32.54
CA VAL A 165 -14.65 -6.71 32.96
C VAL A 165 -14.79 -6.72 34.49
N ALA A 166 -14.55 -7.87 35.11
CA ALA A 166 -14.53 -8.04 36.57
C ALA A 166 -13.27 -7.46 37.25
N GLN A 167 -12.45 -6.66 36.53
CA GLN A 167 -11.25 -6.00 37.03
C GLN A 167 -10.15 -6.96 37.54
N VAL A 168 -10.12 -8.20 37.04
CA VAL A 168 -9.03 -9.15 37.30
C VAL A 168 -7.78 -8.73 36.50
N THR A 169 -6.60 -8.78 37.12
CA THR A 169 -5.33 -8.41 36.46
C THR A 169 -5.02 -9.32 35.28
N ALA A 170 -4.34 -8.79 34.25
CA ALA A 170 -3.98 -9.55 33.04
C ALA A 170 -3.12 -10.78 33.37
N GLU A 171 -2.21 -10.62 34.34
CA GLU A 171 -1.33 -11.65 34.89
C GLU A 171 -2.12 -12.81 35.52
N ALA A 172 -3.16 -12.52 36.29
CA ALA A 172 -4.02 -13.56 36.86
C ALA A 172 -4.81 -14.29 35.77
N VAL A 173 -5.31 -13.56 34.76
CA VAL A 173 -6.04 -14.15 33.63
C VAL A 173 -5.18 -15.13 32.83
N ILE A 174 -3.90 -14.81 32.56
CA ILE A 174 -3.02 -15.75 31.85
C ILE A 174 -2.69 -16.98 32.70
N CYS A 175 -2.56 -16.85 34.03
CA CYS A 175 -2.43 -18.00 34.92
C CYS A 175 -3.65 -18.93 34.83
N CYS A 176 -4.87 -18.38 34.81
CA CYS A 176 -6.09 -19.17 34.59
C CYS A 176 -6.09 -19.89 33.23
N ALA A 177 -5.67 -19.21 32.16
CA ALA A 177 -5.56 -19.83 30.84
C ALA A 177 -4.49 -20.94 30.81
N ALA A 178 -3.35 -20.75 31.49
CA ALA A 178 -2.30 -21.75 31.62
C ALA A 178 -2.79 -22.99 32.37
N VAL A 179 -3.61 -22.83 33.42
CA VAL A 179 -4.27 -23.94 34.13
C VAL A 179 -5.15 -24.76 33.17
N VAL A 180 -5.95 -24.11 32.31
CA VAL A 180 -6.78 -24.80 31.31
C VAL A 180 -5.92 -25.58 30.30
N LEU A 181 -4.82 -24.99 29.83
CA LEU A 181 -3.88 -25.66 28.91
C LEU A 181 -3.24 -26.90 29.56
N VAL A 182 -2.74 -26.77 30.79
CA VAL A 182 -2.10 -27.87 31.54
C VAL A 182 -3.12 -28.97 31.89
N ALA A 183 -4.35 -28.61 32.24
CA ALA A 183 -5.43 -29.57 32.43
C ALA A 183 -5.76 -30.32 31.14
N GLY A 184 -5.78 -29.63 30.00
CA GLY A 184 -5.91 -30.24 28.67
C GLY A 184 -4.77 -31.21 28.36
N ALA A 185 -3.52 -30.83 28.68
CA ALA A 185 -2.33 -31.68 28.56
C ALA A 185 -2.41 -32.93 29.44
N ALA A 186 -2.84 -32.79 30.70
CA ALA A 186 -3.10 -33.91 31.61
C ALA A 186 -4.20 -34.84 31.08
N ALA A 187 -5.28 -34.30 30.52
CA ALA A 187 -6.32 -35.08 29.88
C ALA A 187 -5.80 -35.83 28.64
N GLY A 188 -4.96 -35.19 27.81
CA GLY A 188 -4.27 -35.80 26.68
C GLY A 188 -3.34 -36.94 27.11
N TRP A 189 -2.58 -36.75 28.18
CA TRP A 189 -1.74 -37.79 28.79
C TRP A 189 -2.57 -38.98 29.28
N LEU A 190 -3.72 -38.72 29.93
CA LEU A 190 -4.69 -39.76 30.31
C LEU A 190 -5.35 -40.45 29.12
N ALA A 191 -5.29 -39.87 27.92
CA ALA A 191 -5.80 -40.47 26.69
C ALA A 191 -4.81 -41.43 26.02
N LEU A 192 -3.53 -41.42 26.42
CA LEU A 192 -2.50 -42.32 25.91
C LEU A 192 -2.72 -43.75 26.40
N ASP A 193 -2.24 -44.73 25.63
CA ASP A 193 -2.21 -46.13 26.07
C ASP A 193 -1.36 -46.29 27.33
N ARG A 194 -1.71 -47.24 28.21
CA ARG A 194 -1.00 -47.43 29.49
C ARG A 194 0.51 -47.65 29.31
N SER A 195 0.92 -48.33 28.25
CA SER A 195 2.33 -48.57 27.90
C SER A 195 3.07 -47.31 27.41
N ALA A 196 2.34 -46.30 26.93
CA ALA A 196 2.90 -45.04 26.45
C ALA A 196 2.92 -43.93 27.52
N ARG A 197 2.28 -44.15 28.68
CA ARG A 197 2.25 -43.19 29.80
C ARG A 197 3.54 -43.26 30.61
N SER A 198 4.28 -42.16 30.66
CA SER A 198 5.42 -42.00 31.59
C SER A 198 4.96 -41.39 32.92
N VAL A 199 5.33 -42.00 34.05
CA VAL A 199 5.04 -41.47 35.39
C VAL A 199 5.64 -40.07 35.57
N GLY A 200 6.87 -39.84 35.08
CA GLY A 200 7.53 -38.53 35.15
C GLY A 200 6.75 -37.42 34.45
N SER A 201 6.18 -37.70 33.27
CA SER A 201 5.31 -36.73 32.57
C SER A 201 4.03 -36.39 33.34
N GLY A 202 3.46 -37.36 34.06
CA GLY A 202 2.32 -37.11 34.95
C GLY A 202 2.69 -36.20 36.12
N ILE A 203 3.83 -36.44 36.78
CA ILE A 203 4.32 -35.61 37.90
C ILE A 203 4.51 -34.15 37.46
N VAL A 204 5.12 -33.93 36.29
CA VAL A 204 5.33 -32.58 35.74
C VAL A 204 3.99 -31.87 35.50
N LEU A 205 3.03 -32.54 34.87
CA LEU A 205 1.72 -31.95 34.56
C LEU A 205 0.92 -31.60 35.82
N TRP A 206 0.85 -32.50 36.80
CA TRP A 206 0.15 -32.24 38.06
C TRP A 206 0.88 -31.19 38.92
N GLY A 207 2.22 -31.22 38.95
CA GLY A 207 3.02 -30.21 39.64
C GLY A 207 2.80 -28.81 39.06
N LEU A 208 2.80 -28.67 37.73
CA LEU A 208 2.48 -27.41 37.05
C LEU A 208 1.05 -26.96 37.32
N LEU A 209 0.08 -27.88 37.32
CA LEU A 209 -1.32 -27.55 37.59
C LEU A 209 -1.49 -26.98 39.01
N ILE A 210 -0.86 -27.62 40.00
CA ILE A 210 -0.88 -27.15 41.40
C ILE A 210 -0.16 -25.80 41.51
N GLY A 211 1.04 -25.67 40.96
CA GLY A 211 1.84 -24.44 41.05
C GLY A 211 1.17 -23.23 40.38
N LEU A 212 0.55 -23.40 39.22
CA LEU A 212 -0.18 -22.31 38.56
C LEU A 212 -1.46 -21.94 39.31
N SER A 213 -2.14 -22.92 39.90
CA SER A 213 -3.34 -22.69 40.71
C SER A 213 -3.01 -21.94 42.01
N THR A 214 -1.88 -22.25 42.65
CA THR A 214 -1.44 -21.55 43.86
C THR A 214 -1.07 -20.11 43.56
N VAL A 215 -0.32 -19.83 42.48
CA VAL A 215 0.03 -18.46 42.04
C VAL A 215 -1.22 -17.61 41.77
N GLY A 216 -2.25 -18.19 41.16
CA GLY A 216 -3.51 -17.49 40.89
C GLY A 216 -4.31 -17.16 42.16
N LEU A 217 -4.22 -17.98 43.21
CA LEU A 217 -4.99 -17.83 44.45
C LEU A 217 -4.25 -17.05 45.56
N SER A 218 -2.92 -16.98 45.53
CA SER A 218 -2.10 -16.43 46.62
C SER A 218 -1.85 -14.92 46.55
N GLY A 219 -2.42 -14.21 45.57
CA GLY A 219 -2.18 -12.77 45.34
C GLY A 219 -0.86 -12.44 44.62
N LEU A 220 0.00 -13.43 44.37
CA LEU A 220 1.27 -13.26 43.63
C LEU A 220 1.07 -12.68 42.23
N ALA A 221 -0.03 -13.02 41.56
CA ALA A 221 -0.36 -12.43 40.25
C ALA A 221 -0.60 -10.90 40.33
N THR A 222 -1.10 -10.40 41.45
CA THR A 222 -1.29 -8.96 41.67
C THR A 222 0.03 -8.25 41.95
N GLU A 223 0.95 -8.89 42.68
CA GLU A 223 2.32 -8.38 42.86
C GLU A 223 3.08 -8.33 41.54
N TRP A 224 2.94 -9.36 40.71
CA TRP A 224 3.50 -9.38 39.35
C TRP A 224 2.96 -8.22 38.51
N SER A 225 1.65 -7.95 38.55
CA SER A 225 1.06 -6.80 37.86
C SER A 225 1.63 -5.46 38.33
N ARG A 226 1.80 -5.29 39.65
CA ARG A 226 2.38 -4.05 40.22
C ARG A 226 3.83 -3.84 39.77
N TRP A 227 4.62 -4.91 39.71
CA TRP A 227 6.01 -4.84 39.23
C TRP A 227 6.07 -4.41 37.76
N ASN A 228 5.20 -4.98 36.91
CA ASN A 228 5.09 -4.58 35.51
C ASN A 228 4.66 -3.11 35.35
N ASP A 229 3.74 -2.63 36.19
CA ASP A 229 3.30 -1.22 36.16
C ASP A 229 4.42 -0.26 36.56
N GLN A 230 5.16 -0.58 37.63
CA GLN A 230 6.29 0.23 38.06
C GLN A 230 7.40 0.26 37.00
N ALA A 231 7.67 -0.87 36.33
CA ALA A 231 8.63 -0.93 35.23
C ALA A 231 8.19 -0.14 33.98
N ARG A 232 6.88 0.04 33.77
CA ARG A 232 6.35 0.93 32.73
C ARG A 232 6.49 2.40 33.13
N TRP A 233 6.20 2.71 34.39
CA TRP A 233 6.36 4.05 34.96
C TRP A 233 7.82 4.52 34.88
N SER A 234 8.76 3.64 35.26
CA SER A 234 10.20 3.92 35.35
C SER A 234 10.87 4.25 34.01
N ARG A 235 10.15 4.19 32.89
CA ARG A 235 10.65 4.57 31.56
C ARG A 235 10.67 6.07 31.33
N LEU A 236 9.74 6.78 31.95
CA LEU A 236 9.59 8.23 31.81
C LEU A 236 9.91 8.95 33.12
N LEU A 237 9.52 8.36 34.25
CA LEU A 237 9.53 9.00 35.56
C LEU A 237 10.23 8.09 36.59
N PRO A 238 10.93 8.65 37.60
CA PRO A 238 11.58 7.88 38.67
C PRO A 238 10.65 6.85 39.36
N PRO A 239 11.14 5.64 39.69
CA PRO A 239 10.31 4.55 40.21
C PRO A 239 9.72 4.80 41.60
N ASP A 240 10.30 5.71 42.39
CA ASP A 240 9.86 6.14 43.73
C ASP A 240 8.68 7.11 43.69
N GLU A 241 8.44 7.75 42.56
CA GLU A 241 7.32 8.68 42.33
C GLU A 241 6.01 7.95 41.96
N PHE A 242 6.06 6.64 41.69
CA PHE A 242 4.89 5.82 41.35
C PHE A 242 3.99 5.59 42.56
N ARG A 243 2.68 5.89 42.43
CA ARG A 243 1.70 5.72 43.53
C ARG A 243 0.67 4.63 43.26
N GLY A 244 0.29 4.40 42.01
CA GLY A 244 -0.67 3.36 41.68
C GLY A 244 -1.13 3.37 40.23
N SER A 245 -2.14 2.54 39.94
CA SER A 245 -2.75 2.44 38.62
C SER A 245 -4.25 2.19 38.72
N PHE A 246 -4.98 2.56 37.67
CA PHE A 246 -6.39 2.22 37.48
C PHE A 246 -6.64 1.86 36.01
N THR A 247 -7.68 1.06 35.76
CA THR A 247 -7.99 0.57 34.41
C THR A 247 -9.42 0.95 34.04
N THR A 248 -9.60 1.45 32.82
CA THR A 248 -10.91 1.71 32.22
C THR A 248 -11.16 0.72 31.08
N ALA A 249 -12.31 0.83 30.43
CA ALA A 249 -12.58 0.08 29.19
C ALA A 249 -11.68 0.51 28.03
N GLN A 250 -11.07 1.70 28.08
CA GLN A 250 -10.26 2.25 26.98
C GLN A 250 -8.75 2.06 27.17
N ALA A 251 -8.23 2.17 28.39
CA ALA A 251 -6.80 2.10 28.66
C ALA A 251 -6.48 1.76 30.13
N LYS A 252 -5.20 1.51 30.40
CA LYS A 252 -4.64 1.47 31.75
C LYS A 252 -3.89 2.77 32.02
N TYR A 253 -4.16 3.38 33.16
CA TYR A 253 -3.57 4.65 33.61
C TYR A 253 -2.69 4.41 34.82
N LEU A 254 -1.50 5.00 34.81
CA LEU A 254 -0.55 5.00 35.91
C LEU A 254 -0.51 6.40 36.51
N TYR A 255 -0.43 6.55 37.83
CA TYR A 255 -0.37 7.87 38.46
C TYR A 255 0.70 7.94 39.55
N GLY A 256 1.21 9.15 39.75
CA GLY A 256 2.26 9.45 40.70
C GLY A 256 2.46 10.94 40.95
N GLU A 257 3.49 11.29 41.72
CA GLU A 257 3.80 12.67 42.08
C GLU A 257 5.26 13.01 41.78
N ARG A 258 5.48 14.08 41.01
CA ARG A 258 6.82 14.55 40.62
C ARG A 258 6.94 16.05 40.85
N GLY A 259 7.95 16.47 41.63
CA GLY A 259 8.25 17.89 41.82
C GLY A 259 7.08 18.75 42.30
N GLY A 260 6.16 18.17 43.09
CA GLY A 260 4.94 18.83 43.56
C GLY A 260 3.77 18.82 42.56
N GLN A 261 3.93 18.20 41.39
CA GLN A 261 2.87 17.99 40.40
C GLN A 261 2.34 16.55 40.46
N PHE A 262 1.03 16.41 40.33
CA PHE A 262 0.37 15.13 40.11
C PHE A 262 0.42 14.80 38.61
N VAL A 263 0.90 13.60 38.27
CA VAL A 263 1.10 13.18 36.89
C VAL A 263 0.35 11.87 36.63
N VAL A 264 -0.40 11.84 35.54
CA VAL A 264 -1.05 10.63 35.02
C VAL A 264 -0.41 10.25 33.70
N MET A 265 -0.08 8.97 33.52
CA MET A 265 0.48 8.42 32.29
C MET A 265 -0.42 7.34 31.69
N SER A 266 -0.52 7.33 30.37
CA SER A 266 -1.13 6.24 29.59
C SER A 266 -0.45 6.15 28.22
N TRP A 267 -0.54 4.99 27.56
CA TRP A 267 0.05 4.77 26.22
C TRP A 267 1.55 5.10 26.10
N GLY A 268 2.29 5.04 27.20
CA GLY A 268 3.71 5.38 27.23
C GLY A 268 4.02 6.87 27.17
N GLY A 269 3.05 7.75 27.45
CA GLY A 269 3.21 9.21 27.54
C GLY A 269 2.42 9.82 28.71
N VAL A 270 2.65 11.11 28.97
CA VAL A 270 1.90 11.88 29.97
C VAL A 270 0.52 12.24 29.42
N SER A 271 -0.53 11.97 30.21
CA SER A 271 -1.93 12.22 29.86
C SER A 271 -2.54 13.39 30.61
N GLU A 272 -2.07 13.68 31.82
CA GLU A 272 -2.53 14.82 32.62
C GLU A 272 -1.42 15.25 33.58
N THR A 273 -1.21 16.56 33.73
CA THR A 273 -0.29 17.16 34.70
C THR A 273 -1.01 18.23 35.50
N LEU A 274 -0.89 18.19 36.83
CA LEU A 274 -1.54 19.17 37.71
C LEU A 274 -0.60 19.67 38.82
N PRO A 275 -0.47 20.99 39.03
CA PRO A 275 -1.03 22.07 38.22
C PRO A 275 -0.27 22.28 36.89
N ASN A 276 -0.99 22.52 35.79
CA ASN A 276 -0.45 22.94 34.49
C ASN A 276 -0.88 24.38 34.17
N THR A 277 -0.44 25.33 34.99
CA THR A 277 -0.96 26.71 34.98
C THR A 277 -0.58 27.48 33.72
N GLU A 278 0.65 27.32 33.22
CA GLU A 278 1.18 28.11 32.10
C GLU A 278 0.43 27.81 30.78
N GLN A 279 0.36 26.53 30.41
CA GLN A 279 -0.36 26.12 29.20
C GLN A 279 -1.85 26.42 29.30
N ALA A 280 -2.47 26.17 30.47
CA ALA A 280 -3.88 26.48 30.68
C ALA A 280 -4.17 27.97 30.50
N SER A 281 -3.33 28.84 31.07
CA SER A 281 -3.46 30.29 30.95
C SER A 281 -3.35 30.78 29.51
N GLU A 282 -2.38 30.28 28.73
CA GLU A 282 -2.25 30.67 27.31
C GLU A 282 -3.48 30.25 26.49
N VAL A 283 -3.97 29.02 26.69
CA VAL A 283 -5.15 28.51 25.98
C VAL A 283 -6.42 29.29 26.35
N ILE A 284 -6.59 29.64 27.62
CA ILE A 284 -7.71 30.48 28.09
C ILE A 284 -7.64 31.87 27.43
N ALA A 285 -6.46 32.49 27.41
CA ALA A 285 -6.28 33.80 26.78
C ALA A 285 -6.60 33.77 25.28
N LEU A 286 -6.07 32.76 24.58
CA LEU A 286 -6.29 32.55 23.16
C LEU A 286 -7.77 32.43 22.82
N THR A 287 -8.52 31.67 23.62
CA THR A 287 -9.90 31.28 23.30
C THR A 287 -10.95 32.25 23.82
N LEU A 288 -10.79 32.81 25.03
CA LEU A 288 -11.69 33.85 25.54
C LEU A 288 -11.53 35.18 24.79
N ALA A 289 -10.36 35.49 24.23
CA ALA A 289 -10.21 36.67 23.38
C ALA A 289 -11.15 36.64 22.14
N GLN A 290 -11.51 35.45 21.65
CA GLN A 290 -12.47 35.30 20.55
C GLN A 290 -13.92 35.47 21.01
N HIS A 291 -14.23 35.14 22.27
CA HIS A 291 -15.57 35.25 22.85
C HIS A 291 -15.53 35.72 24.31
N PRO A 292 -15.26 37.02 24.57
CA PRO A 292 -14.97 37.52 25.92
C PRO A 292 -16.16 37.46 26.89
N THR A 293 -17.38 37.34 26.36
CA THR A 293 -18.63 37.26 27.14
C THR A 293 -19.07 35.82 27.43
N ALA A 294 -18.24 34.81 27.15
CA ALA A 294 -18.59 33.40 27.36
C ALA A 294 -18.88 33.12 28.84
N ARG A 295 -19.94 32.34 29.12
CA ARG A 295 -20.35 31.96 30.49
C ARG A 295 -20.40 30.46 30.69
N ASN A 296 -20.90 29.73 29.69
CA ASN A 296 -20.99 28.28 29.70
C ASN A 296 -19.93 27.70 28.77
N VAL A 297 -18.93 27.03 29.33
CA VAL A 297 -17.78 26.52 28.59
C VAL A 297 -17.74 25.01 28.64
N LEU A 298 -17.52 24.38 27.48
CA LEU A 298 -17.23 22.95 27.37
C LEU A 298 -15.74 22.76 27.10
N VAL A 299 -15.06 21.97 27.91
CA VAL A 299 -13.65 21.60 27.74
C VAL A 299 -13.56 20.10 27.47
N VAL A 300 -13.00 19.74 26.32
CA VAL A 300 -12.80 18.34 25.88
C VAL A 300 -11.34 18.10 25.55
N GLY A 301 -10.70 17.11 26.19
CA GLY A 301 -9.32 16.75 25.86
C GLY A 301 -8.60 15.95 26.94
N GLY A 302 -7.41 15.46 26.59
CA GLY A 302 -6.40 15.03 27.57
C GLY A 302 -5.59 16.26 28.02
N ASP A 303 -5.06 16.24 29.24
CA ASP A 303 -4.38 17.39 29.86
C ASP A 303 -5.23 18.66 29.85
N SER A 304 -6.50 18.52 30.22
CA SER A 304 -7.52 19.58 30.11
C SER A 304 -8.24 19.87 31.42
N LEU A 305 -7.99 19.08 32.47
CA LEU A 305 -8.54 19.36 33.79
C LEU A 305 -7.98 20.68 34.32
N GLY A 306 -6.68 20.94 34.12
CA GLY A 306 -6.06 22.22 34.48
C GLY A 306 -6.72 23.43 33.83
N ILE A 307 -7.14 23.33 32.56
CA ILE A 307 -7.87 24.39 31.85
C ILE A 307 -9.22 24.64 32.50
N GLY A 308 -9.97 23.57 32.81
CA GLY A 308 -11.27 23.67 33.46
C GLY A 308 -11.18 24.33 34.84
N LEU A 309 -10.20 23.92 35.65
CA LEU A 309 -9.96 24.50 36.98
C LEU A 309 -9.63 26.00 36.90
N ARG A 310 -8.76 26.40 35.97
CA ARG A 310 -8.39 27.82 35.78
C ARG A 310 -9.53 28.67 35.24
N LEU A 311 -10.39 28.13 34.36
CA LEU A 311 -11.58 28.83 33.89
C LEU A 311 -12.56 29.17 35.01
N ARG A 312 -12.68 28.31 36.03
CA ARG A 312 -13.55 28.54 37.20
C ARG A 312 -13.09 29.68 38.10
N GLU A 313 -11.83 30.10 38.00
CA GLU A 313 -11.32 31.27 38.73
C GLU A 313 -11.88 32.60 38.19
N LEU A 314 -12.35 32.62 36.94
CA LEU A 314 -12.93 33.83 36.33
C LEU A 314 -14.39 34.03 36.77
N PRO A 315 -14.74 35.21 37.31
CA PRO A 315 -16.07 35.44 37.90
C PRO A 315 -17.23 35.38 36.89
N GLN A 316 -16.95 35.64 35.61
CA GLN A 316 -17.96 35.58 34.55
C GLN A 316 -18.35 34.15 34.13
N ILE A 317 -17.47 33.17 34.39
CA ILE A 317 -17.70 31.77 34.01
C ILE A 317 -18.65 31.13 35.02
N ARG A 318 -19.80 30.68 34.53
CA ARG A 318 -20.88 30.11 35.37
C ARG A 318 -20.81 28.60 35.48
N ASP A 319 -20.58 27.94 34.34
CA ASP A 319 -20.57 26.49 34.24
C ASP A 319 -19.40 26.06 33.35
N VAL A 320 -18.64 25.07 33.81
CA VAL A 320 -17.56 24.44 33.05
C VAL A 320 -17.83 22.94 33.01
N ALA A 321 -18.25 22.46 31.84
CA ALA A 321 -18.38 21.04 31.59
C ALA A 321 -17.02 20.49 31.16
N TRP A 322 -16.49 19.51 31.90
CA TRP A 322 -15.25 18.82 31.55
C TRP A 322 -15.55 17.39 31.11
N LEU A 323 -15.14 17.06 29.89
CA LEU A 323 -15.23 15.72 29.33
C LEU A 323 -13.87 15.24 28.83
N HIS A 324 -13.69 13.93 28.88
CA HIS A 324 -12.52 13.25 28.36
C HIS A 324 -12.97 12.22 27.31
N PRO A 325 -12.17 11.95 26.25
CA PRO A 325 -12.51 10.92 25.25
C PRO A 325 -12.78 9.53 25.83
N ASP A 326 -12.20 9.26 27.00
CA ASP A 326 -12.56 8.13 27.87
C ASP A 326 -13.61 8.57 28.90
N PRO A 327 -14.89 8.15 28.78
CA PRO A 327 -15.96 8.61 29.67
C PRO A 327 -15.80 8.10 31.11
N ALA A 328 -15.05 7.01 31.33
CA ALA A 328 -14.78 6.48 32.67
C ALA A 328 -13.60 7.19 33.35
N TYR A 329 -12.73 7.84 32.58
CA TYR A 329 -11.51 8.49 33.09
C TYR A 329 -11.79 9.59 34.11
N PRO A 330 -12.70 10.57 33.89
CA PRO A 330 -12.95 11.64 34.85
C PRO A 330 -13.34 11.12 36.24
N ARG A 331 -14.24 10.14 36.32
CA ARG A 331 -14.64 9.55 37.60
C ARG A 331 -13.49 8.80 38.28
N ALA A 332 -12.68 8.08 37.50
CA ALA A 332 -11.54 7.34 38.03
C ALA A 332 -10.43 8.26 38.55
N VAL A 333 -10.06 9.30 37.80
CA VAL A 333 -8.99 10.22 38.20
C VAL A 333 -9.38 11.07 39.41
N LEU A 334 -10.63 11.55 39.49
CA LEU A 334 -11.16 12.25 40.68
C LEU A 334 -11.05 11.42 41.98
N GLY A 335 -11.05 10.09 41.86
CA GLY A 335 -10.86 9.16 42.97
C GLY A 335 -9.44 9.17 43.55
N VAL A 336 -8.44 9.53 42.74
CA VAL A 336 -7.00 9.46 43.09
C VAL A 336 -6.31 10.84 43.14
N LEU A 337 -7.02 11.93 42.82
CA LEU A 337 -6.46 13.29 42.87
C LEU A 337 -6.01 13.71 44.28
N PRO A 338 -4.97 14.55 44.38
CA PRO A 338 -4.61 15.23 45.63
C PRO A 338 -5.77 16.07 46.18
N ALA A 339 -5.82 16.24 47.50
CA ALA A 339 -6.96 16.87 48.20
C ALA A 339 -7.32 18.28 47.67
N ALA A 340 -6.32 19.13 47.42
CA ALA A 340 -6.53 20.49 46.90
C ALA A 340 -7.14 20.50 45.49
N ALA A 341 -6.57 19.71 44.56
CA ALA A 341 -7.09 19.57 43.20
C ALA A 341 -8.48 18.92 43.18
N LYS A 342 -8.72 17.95 44.06
CA LYS A 342 -10.01 17.28 44.22
C LYS A 342 -11.10 18.24 44.69
N ALA A 343 -10.79 19.14 45.62
CA ALA A 343 -11.73 20.17 46.08
C ALA A 343 -12.09 21.14 44.95
N ALA A 344 -11.09 21.65 44.23
CA ALA A 344 -11.32 22.55 43.09
C ALA A 344 -12.12 21.86 41.95
N ALA A 345 -11.88 20.57 41.71
CA ALA A 345 -12.58 19.82 40.68
C ALA A 345 -14.07 19.54 40.99
N GLN A 346 -14.51 19.71 42.25
CA GLN A 346 -15.94 19.61 42.61
C GLN A 346 -16.78 20.75 42.04
N GLU A 347 -16.14 21.86 41.65
CA GLU A 347 -16.82 22.98 40.99
C GLU A 347 -17.05 22.76 39.49
N LEU A 348 -16.47 21.70 38.92
CA LEU A 348 -16.65 21.35 37.51
C LEU A 348 -17.84 20.42 37.32
N HIS A 349 -18.57 20.61 36.22
CA HIS A 349 -19.58 19.66 35.80
C HIS A 349 -18.93 18.50 35.04
N VAL A 350 -19.00 17.29 35.61
CA VAL A 350 -18.36 16.08 35.05
C VAL A 350 -19.43 15.01 34.79
N PRO A 351 -20.04 14.99 33.59
CA PRO A 351 -21.12 14.05 33.26
C PRO A 351 -20.69 12.57 33.37
N GLY A 352 -19.47 12.27 32.91
CA GLY A 352 -18.99 10.88 32.76
C GLY A 352 -19.69 10.13 31.61
N GLU A 353 -20.08 10.87 30.57
CA GLU A 353 -20.72 10.36 29.35
C GLU A 353 -19.77 10.53 28.16
N GLU A 354 -20.04 9.81 27.06
CA GLU A 354 -19.26 9.98 25.82
C GLU A 354 -19.58 11.34 25.17
N VAL A 355 -18.56 12.00 24.62
CA VAL A 355 -18.63 13.41 24.19
C VAL A 355 -19.73 13.66 23.16
N ARG A 356 -19.88 12.80 22.14
CA ARG A 356 -20.92 12.96 21.12
C ARG A 356 -22.31 12.75 21.74
N ALA A 357 -22.48 11.66 22.49
CA ALA A 357 -23.75 11.38 23.17
C ALA A 357 -24.18 12.54 24.10
N TYR A 358 -23.22 13.12 24.83
CA TYR A 358 -23.48 14.28 25.67
C TYR A 358 -23.91 15.49 24.83
N LEU A 359 -23.17 15.86 23.79
CA LEU A 359 -23.52 17.00 22.92
C LEU A 359 -24.89 16.86 22.24
N GLU A 360 -25.30 15.65 21.86
CA GLU A 360 -26.61 15.38 21.26
C GLU A 360 -27.77 15.77 22.18
N THR A 361 -27.57 15.70 23.49
CA THR A 361 -28.58 16.05 24.49
C THR A 361 -28.52 17.50 24.97
N GLN A 362 -27.55 18.29 24.49
CA GLN A 362 -27.28 19.66 24.97
C GLN A 362 -27.38 20.72 23.86
N PRO A 363 -28.54 20.87 23.18
CA PRO A 363 -28.68 21.85 22.10
C PRO A 363 -28.56 23.28 22.63
N ARG A 364 -27.77 24.12 21.94
CA ARG A 364 -27.59 25.56 22.24
C ARG A 364 -27.26 25.88 23.71
N ARG A 365 -26.38 25.11 24.34
CA ARG A 365 -25.98 25.30 25.75
C ARG A 365 -24.68 26.10 25.91
N PHE A 366 -23.72 25.92 25.01
CA PHE A 366 -22.35 26.37 25.22
C PHE A 366 -22.03 27.64 24.43
N ASP A 367 -21.39 28.61 25.08
CA ASP A 367 -20.88 29.82 24.42
C ASP A 367 -19.50 29.57 23.81
N LEU A 368 -18.71 28.71 24.46
CA LEU A 368 -17.37 28.33 24.04
C LEU A 368 -17.18 26.81 24.16
N VAL A 369 -16.75 26.18 23.09
CA VAL A 369 -16.35 24.76 23.06
C VAL A 369 -14.85 24.68 22.77
N LEU A 370 -14.09 24.18 23.73
CA LEU A 370 -12.64 24.02 23.65
C LEU A 370 -12.29 22.55 23.43
N LEU A 371 -11.78 22.24 22.24
CA LEU A 371 -11.33 20.91 21.84
C LEU A 371 -9.81 20.84 21.95
N ASN A 372 -9.31 20.58 23.16
CA ASN A 372 -7.88 20.41 23.45
C ASN A 372 -7.44 18.95 23.20
N LEU A 373 -7.70 18.46 21.99
CA LEU A 373 -7.39 17.10 21.58
C LEU A 373 -6.06 17.04 20.83
N SER A 374 -5.37 15.93 20.94
CA SER A 374 -4.20 15.64 20.11
C SER A 374 -4.60 15.47 18.64
N ASP A 375 -3.60 15.53 17.75
CA ASP A 375 -3.79 15.25 16.32
C ASP A 375 -4.55 13.94 16.09
N PRO A 376 -5.35 13.83 15.00
CA PRO A 376 -6.11 12.62 14.69
C PRO A 376 -5.20 11.49 14.19
N THR A 377 -4.35 10.95 15.07
CA THR A 377 -3.39 9.86 14.79
C THR A 377 -4.01 8.46 14.97
N THR A 378 -5.20 8.39 15.57
CA THR A 378 -6.00 7.18 15.76
C THR A 378 -7.43 7.42 15.29
N LEU A 379 -8.21 6.36 15.05
CA LEU A 379 -9.62 6.53 14.67
C LEU A 379 -10.47 7.12 15.79
N VAL A 380 -10.14 6.78 17.04
CA VAL A 380 -10.79 7.35 18.21
C VAL A 380 -10.65 8.87 18.20
N LEU A 381 -9.46 9.40 17.90
CA LEU A 381 -9.25 10.84 17.80
C LEU A 381 -9.83 11.44 16.52
N ASN A 382 -9.79 10.73 15.39
CA ASN A 382 -10.38 11.21 14.14
C ASN A 382 -11.90 11.44 14.24
N ARG A 383 -12.60 10.73 15.13
CA ARG A 383 -14.02 11.01 15.43
C ARG A 383 -14.26 12.47 15.83
N TYR A 384 -13.30 13.13 16.47
CA TYR A 384 -13.45 14.53 16.87
C TYR A 384 -13.00 15.52 15.79
N TRP A 385 -12.64 15.02 14.61
CA TRP A 385 -12.18 15.81 13.47
C TRP A 385 -13.07 15.66 12.24
N SER A 386 -14.22 14.99 12.35
CA SER A 386 -15.12 14.75 11.22
C SER A 386 -16.16 15.88 11.06
N ARG A 387 -16.66 16.03 9.83
CA ARG A 387 -17.77 16.93 9.54
C ARG A 387 -18.99 16.62 10.41
N GLU A 388 -19.27 15.34 10.64
CA GLU A 388 -20.39 14.87 11.45
C GLU A 388 -20.27 15.36 12.91
N PHE A 389 -19.07 15.27 13.50
CA PHE A 389 -18.83 15.80 14.85
C PHE A 389 -18.89 17.33 14.92
N PHE A 390 -18.29 18.05 13.97
CA PHE A 390 -18.38 19.51 13.98
C PHE A 390 -19.81 20.01 13.78
N ARG A 391 -20.66 19.28 13.05
CA ARG A 391 -22.10 19.59 12.98
C ARG A 391 -22.76 19.48 14.34
N LEU A 392 -22.44 18.43 15.09
CA LEU A 392 -22.95 18.24 16.44
C LEU A 392 -22.49 19.35 17.39
N VAL A 393 -21.21 19.74 17.31
CA VAL A 393 -20.68 20.89 18.07
C VAL A 393 -21.44 22.17 17.69
N ARG A 394 -21.65 22.42 16.40
CA ARG A 394 -22.43 23.56 15.92
C ARG A 394 -23.85 23.61 16.49
N GLU A 395 -24.52 22.47 16.60
CA GLU A 395 -25.88 22.35 17.16
C GLU A 395 -25.92 22.59 18.69
N SER A 396 -24.81 22.33 19.38
CA SER A 396 -24.65 22.58 20.83
C SER A 396 -24.28 24.03 21.19
N LEU A 397 -23.78 24.81 20.23
CA LEU A 397 -23.34 26.19 20.43
C LEU A 397 -24.53 27.16 20.49
N THR A 398 -24.42 28.19 21.35
CA THR A 398 -25.35 29.33 21.38
C THR A 398 -25.18 30.21 20.13
N GLU A 399 -26.09 31.17 19.93
CA GLU A 399 -25.95 32.13 18.84
C GLU A 399 -24.70 32.99 19.06
N GLY A 400 -23.77 32.97 18.10
CA GLY A 400 -22.46 33.62 18.24
C GLY A 400 -21.41 32.79 18.98
N GLY A 401 -21.75 31.59 19.47
CA GLY A 401 -20.82 30.70 20.14
C GLY A 401 -19.64 30.29 19.25
N VAL A 402 -18.51 29.96 19.90
CA VAL A 402 -17.24 29.67 19.22
C VAL A 402 -16.75 28.27 19.57
N VAL A 403 -16.27 27.54 18.56
CA VAL A 403 -15.46 26.32 18.78
C VAL A 403 -13.99 26.63 18.51
N CYS A 404 -13.11 26.16 19.38
CA CYS A 404 -11.66 26.27 19.25
C CYS A 404 -11.06 24.86 19.24
N THR A 405 -10.26 24.53 18.22
CA THR A 405 -9.57 23.24 18.10
C THR A 405 -8.12 23.43 17.65
N ARG A 406 -7.23 22.53 18.02
CA ARG A 406 -5.79 22.63 17.70
C ARG A 406 -5.28 21.45 16.89
N LEU A 407 -4.32 21.69 16.01
CA LEU A 407 -3.57 20.65 15.30
C LEU A 407 -2.10 21.04 15.13
N THR A 408 -1.24 20.08 14.81
CA THR A 408 0.15 20.37 14.44
C THR A 408 0.23 21.28 13.22
N GLY A 409 0.94 22.40 13.35
CA GLY A 409 1.21 23.37 12.29
C GLY A 409 2.69 23.74 12.17
N ALA A 410 2.99 24.90 11.60
CA ALA A 410 4.34 25.48 11.66
C ALA A 410 4.30 26.99 11.39
N ALA A 411 5.08 27.76 12.14
CA ALA A 411 5.11 29.22 12.01
C ALA A 411 5.83 29.72 10.73
N ASN A 412 6.94 29.06 10.34
CA ASN A 412 7.88 29.61 9.34
C ASN A 412 8.17 28.68 8.15
N TYR A 413 7.91 27.37 8.28
CA TYR A 413 8.16 26.39 7.22
C TYR A 413 7.17 25.23 7.31
N MET A 414 6.43 24.98 6.23
CA MET A 414 5.49 23.86 6.16
C MET A 414 5.87 22.92 5.02
N GLY A 415 6.20 21.68 5.37
CA GLY A 415 6.23 20.58 4.40
C GLY A 415 4.82 20.15 3.98
N ASP A 416 4.71 19.47 2.84
CA ASP A 416 3.45 19.05 2.23
C ASP A 416 2.50 18.35 3.23
N GLU A 417 3.01 17.50 4.11
CA GLU A 417 2.20 16.76 5.09
C GLU A 417 1.44 17.70 6.04
N ARG A 418 2.09 18.75 6.55
CA ARG A 418 1.45 19.74 7.43
C ARG A 418 0.49 20.62 6.66
N VAL A 419 0.85 20.98 5.42
CA VAL A 419 -0.02 21.76 4.53
C VAL A 419 -1.34 21.02 4.27
N TYR A 420 -1.29 19.76 3.85
CA TYR A 420 -2.49 18.98 3.56
C TYR A 420 -3.29 18.61 4.82
N LEU A 421 -2.64 18.38 5.98
CA LEU A 421 -3.34 18.19 7.25
C LEU A 421 -4.16 19.43 7.63
N GLY A 422 -3.53 20.62 7.64
CA GLY A 422 -4.22 21.88 7.94
C GLY A 422 -5.27 22.23 6.90
N CYS A 423 -5.00 21.96 5.62
CA CYS A 423 -5.97 22.16 4.54
C CYS A 423 -7.20 21.25 4.70
N SER A 424 -7.03 19.98 5.06
CA SER A 424 -8.11 19.02 5.35
C SER A 424 -8.95 19.48 6.55
N ALA A 425 -8.29 19.91 7.64
CA ALA A 425 -8.94 20.46 8.83
C ALA A 425 -9.77 21.71 8.51
N LEU A 426 -9.17 22.67 7.80
CA LEU A 426 -9.82 23.92 7.38
C LEU A 426 -11.01 23.66 6.45
N ALA A 427 -10.87 22.80 5.44
CA ALA A 427 -11.95 22.42 4.54
C ALA A 427 -13.11 21.75 5.29
N THR A 428 -12.80 20.93 6.29
CA THR A 428 -13.82 20.26 7.12
C THR A 428 -14.60 21.28 7.96
N LEU A 429 -13.92 22.20 8.66
CA LEU A 429 -14.59 23.25 9.43
C LEU A 429 -15.43 24.18 8.55
N LYS A 430 -14.89 24.64 7.41
CA LYS A 430 -15.61 25.48 6.43
C LYS A 430 -16.82 24.78 5.81
N SER A 431 -16.87 23.45 5.83
CA SER A 431 -18.05 22.70 5.38
C SER A 431 -19.23 22.73 6.37
N VAL A 432 -19.00 23.24 7.59
CA VAL A 432 -19.97 23.30 8.70
C VAL A 432 -20.23 24.73 9.17
N PHE A 433 -19.16 25.52 9.36
CA PHE A 433 -19.21 26.89 9.88
C PHE A 433 -18.94 27.91 8.77
N ARG A 434 -19.56 29.09 8.90
CA ARG A 434 -19.38 30.20 7.94
C ARG A 434 -18.03 30.88 8.07
N ASN A 435 -17.60 31.15 9.29
CA ASN A 435 -16.38 31.91 9.58
C ASN A 435 -15.36 31.00 10.29
N VAL A 436 -14.12 31.03 9.83
CA VAL A 436 -13.00 30.30 10.43
C VAL A 436 -11.77 31.20 10.45
N VAL A 437 -11.15 31.34 11.62
CA VAL A 437 -9.88 32.06 11.82
C VAL A 437 -8.80 31.12 12.36
N LEU A 438 -7.54 31.55 12.25
CA LEU A 438 -6.37 30.73 12.53
C LEU A 438 -5.37 31.51 13.39
N LYS A 439 -4.89 30.89 14.47
CA LYS A 439 -3.67 31.29 15.16
C LYS A 439 -2.51 30.38 14.70
N PRO A 440 -1.40 30.94 14.18
CA PRO A 440 -0.28 30.17 13.69
C PRO A 440 0.66 29.77 14.84
N GLY A 441 1.54 28.80 14.59
CA GLY A 441 2.49 28.30 15.57
C GLY A 441 2.88 26.85 15.29
N ASP A 442 3.66 26.27 16.21
CA ASP A 442 3.92 24.82 16.22
C ASP A 442 2.61 24.04 16.40
N GLU A 443 1.70 24.60 17.22
CA GLU A 443 0.29 24.26 17.23
C GLU A 443 -0.50 25.37 16.55
N SER A 444 -1.26 24.99 15.54
CA SER A 444 -2.20 25.86 14.85
C SER A 444 -3.58 25.70 15.46
N TRP A 445 -4.14 26.79 15.94
CA TRP A 445 -5.49 26.81 16.50
C TRP A 445 -6.46 27.33 15.46
N LEU A 446 -7.46 26.52 15.14
CA LEU A 446 -8.57 26.87 14.26
C LEU A 446 -9.77 27.22 15.14
N MET A 447 -10.28 28.44 14.99
CA MET A 447 -11.53 28.87 15.65
C MET A 447 -12.62 29.04 14.60
N ALA A 448 -13.82 28.54 14.88
CA ALA A 448 -14.93 28.59 13.97
C ALA A 448 -16.23 29.04 14.66
N SER A 449 -17.06 29.78 13.92
CA SER A 449 -18.37 30.26 14.38
C SER A 449 -19.27 30.56 13.18
N ASP A 450 -20.59 30.54 13.42
CA ASP A 450 -21.58 31.11 12.51
C ASP A 450 -21.78 32.62 12.73
N GLY A 451 -21.32 33.15 13.88
CA GLY A 451 -21.32 34.57 14.20
C GLY A 451 -20.18 35.32 13.48
N ALA A 452 -20.34 36.63 13.31
CA ALA A 452 -19.40 37.48 12.58
C ALA A 452 -18.22 38.02 13.41
N SER A 453 -18.13 37.68 14.70
CA SER A 453 -17.24 38.34 15.67
C SER A 453 -15.81 37.79 15.76
N LEU A 454 -15.43 36.77 14.98
CA LEU A 454 -14.07 36.23 15.00
C LEU A 454 -13.06 37.24 14.47
N SER A 455 -11.88 37.33 15.11
CA SER A 455 -10.83 38.26 14.70
C SER A 455 -9.46 37.59 14.63
N THR A 456 -8.65 38.04 13.70
CA THR A 456 -7.21 37.74 13.60
C THR A 456 -6.35 38.94 13.99
N ALA A 457 -6.96 40.08 14.34
CA ALA A 457 -6.23 41.31 14.65
C ALA A 457 -5.70 41.25 16.09
N PRO A 458 -4.37 41.23 16.30
CA PRO A 458 -3.78 41.03 17.62
C PRO A 458 -4.18 42.10 18.65
N ALA A 459 -4.24 43.38 18.23
CA ALA A 459 -4.62 44.48 19.12
C ALA A 459 -6.09 44.38 19.59
N GLU A 460 -6.98 43.97 18.70
CA GLU A 460 -8.39 43.76 19.05
C GLU A 460 -8.56 42.61 20.04
N LEU A 461 -7.85 41.49 19.81
CA LEU A 461 -7.88 40.33 20.71
C LEU A 461 -7.29 40.64 22.08
N ARG A 462 -6.20 41.42 22.14
CA ARG A 462 -5.63 41.96 23.38
C ARG A 462 -6.68 42.76 24.15
N ASP A 463 -7.35 43.71 23.49
CA ASP A 463 -8.32 44.60 24.14
C ASP A 463 -9.55 43.83 24.63
N ARG A 464 -10.03 42.85 23.85
CA ARG A 464 -11.12 41.95 24.25
C ARG A 464 -10.77 41.14 25.50
N PHE A 465 -9.55 40.61 25.57
CA PHE A 465 -9.12 39.82 26.72
C PHE A 465 -8.83 40.70 27.95
N ALA A 466 -8.22 41.87 27.76
CA ALA A 466 -7.97 42.84 28.82
C ALA A 466 -9.27 43.36 29.47
N GLY A 467 -10.39 43.34 28.73
CA GLY A 467 -11.71 43.73 29.24
C GLY A 467 -12.42 42.67 30.10
N ILE A 468 -11.81 41.49 30.33
CA ILE A 468 -12.36 40.44 31.18
C ILE A 468 -11.89 40.63 32.62
N ASP A 469 -12.83 40.69 33.57
CA ASP A 469 -12.52 40.79 34.99
C ASP A 469 -11.69 39.58 35.46
N GLY A 470 -10.52 39.84 36.06
CA GLY A 470 -9.60 38.81 36.54
C GLY A 470 -8.67 38.20 35.48
N ALA A 471 -8.82 38.55 34.19
CA ALA A 471 -7.99 37.96 33.13
C ALA A 471 -6.50 38.28 33.23
N ALA A 472 -6.14 39.47 33.72
CA ALA A 472 -4.74 39.89 33.90
C ALA A 472 -3.98 39.03 34.94
N GLU A 473 -4.68 38.41 35.88
CA GLU A 473 -4.11 37.49 36.87
C GLU A 473 -3.88 36.08 36.29
N ILE A 474 -4.56 35.75 35.19
CA ILE A 474 -4.42 34.48 34.48
C ILE A 474 -3.29 34.56 33.45
N TYR A 475 -3.33 35.58 32.57
CA TYR A 475 -2.38 35.74 31.48
C TYR A 475 -2.20 37.23 31.12
N PRO A 476 -0.97 37.71 30.81
CA PRO A 476 -0.77 39.08 30.38
C PRO A 476 -1.35 39.32 28.98
N ALA A 477 -2.33 40.22 28.85
CA ALA A 477 -3.03 40.48 27.58
C ALA A 477 -2.07 40.83 26.42
N GLU A 478 -0.97 41.54 26.68
CA GLU A 478 0.05 41.87 25.68
C GLU A 478 0.71 40.63 25.05
N GLY A 479 0.68 39.48 25.71
CA GLY A 479 1.15 38.21 25.14
C GLY A 479 0.40 37.81 23.86
N LEU A 480 -0.88 38.18 23.74
CA LEU A 480 -1.70 37.90 22.54
C LEU A 480 -1.15 38.55 21.27
N MET A 481 -0.41 39.67 21.40
CA MET A 481 0.22 40.34 20.27
C MET A 481 1.24 39.43 19.56
N SER A 482 1.95 38.60 20.33
CA SER A 482 2.95 37.66 19.81
C SER A 482 2.33 36.36 19.25
N LEU A 483 1.14 36.00 19.74
CA LEU A 483 0.45 34.77 19.34
C LEU A 483 -0.23 34.91 17.97
N TYR A 484 -0.68 36.11 17.59
CA TYR A 484 -1.40 36.40 16.34
C TYR A 484 -0.58 37.27 15.37
N ALA A 485 0.63 36.83 15.03
CA ALA A 485 1.48 37.53 14.06
C ALA A 485 0.84 37.51 12.64
N PRO A 486 0.52 38.67 12.02
CA PRO A 486 -0.24 38.73 10.77
C PRO A 486 0.45 38.08 9.57
N ASP A 487 1.77 38.26 9.46
CA ASP A 487 2.63 37.67 8.42
C ASP A 487 2.58 36.13 8.45
N ARG A 488 2.57 35.53 9.64
CA ARG A 488 2.50 34.08 9.82
C ARG A 488 1.11 33.52 9.50
N ILE A 489 0.05 34.24 9.84
CA ILE A 489 -1.32 33.89 9.47
C ILE A 489 -1.45 33.87 7.95
N GLN A 490 -0.97 34.93 7.29
CA GLN A 490 -0.99 35.04 5.84
C GLN A 490 -0.21 33.92 5.17
N PHE A 491 1.02 33.65 5.63
CA PHE A 491 1.85 32.56 5.12
C PHE A 491 1.13 31.20 5.19
N GLN A 492 0.56 30.86 6.36
CA GLN A 492 -0.12 29.57 6.52
C GLN A 492 -1.38 29.46 5.65
N MET A 493 -2.21 30.50 5.65
CA MET A 493 -3.45 30.53 4.86
C MET A 493 -3.19 30.47 3.36
N GLU A 494 -2.13 31.13 2.88
CA GLU A 494 -1.74 31.08 1.48
C GLU A 494 -1.35 29.64 1.08
N LYS A 495 -0.54 28.95 1.88
CA LYS A 495 -0.17 27.55 1.63
C LYS A 495 -1.38 26.62 1.61
N TYR A 496 -2.33 26.80 2.54
CA TYR A 496 -3.57 26.03 2.54
C TYR A 496 -4.41 26.32 1.28
N SER A 497 -4.50 27.58 0.84
CA SER A 497 -5.24 27.96 -0.36
C SER A 497 -4.63 27.38 -1.65
N GLN A 498 -3.29 27.38 -1.75
CA GLN A 498 -2.56 26.78 -2.87
C GLN A 498 -2.80 25.27 -2.94
N ALA A 499 -2.76 24.58 -1.79
CA ALA A 499 -3.05 23.15 -1.74
C ALA A 499 -4.52 22.85 -2.09
N ALA A 500 -5.46 23.63 -1.54
CA ALA A 500 -6.89 23.50 -1.82
C ALA A 500 -7.24 23.73 -3.30
N ALA A 501 -6.53 24.62 -4.01
CA ALA A 501 -6.74 24.86 -5.43
C ALA A 501 -6.27 23.69 -6.33
N SER A 502 -5.41 22.81 -5.82
CA SER A 502 -4.87 21.69 -6.60
C SER A 502 -5.66 20.38 -6.48
N VAL A 503 -6.72 20.36 -5.67
CA VAL A 503 -7.52 19.17 -5.36
C VAL A 503 -9.00 19.55 -5.23
N ASP A 504 -9.91 18.69 -5.69
CA ASP A 504 -11.33 18.87 -5.37
C ASP A 504 -11.53 18.92 -3.85
N SER A 505 -12.11 20.02 -3.37
CA SER A 505 -12.44 20.26 -1.96
C SER A 505 -13.18 19.08 -1.30
N ALA A 506 -14.01 18.34 -2.05
CA ALA A 506 -14.73 17.18 -1.53
C ALA A 506 -13.80 16.03 -1.10
N LEU A 507 -12.60 15.93 -1.67
CA LEU A 507 -11.59 14.93 -1.32
C LEU A 507 -10.82 15.28 -0.04
N LEU A 508 -10.87 16.54 0.39
CA LEU A 508 -10.21 17.05 1.60
C LEU A 508 -11.13 17.01 2.84
N VAL A 509 -12.44 16.96 2.67
CA VAL A 509 -13.38 16.94 3.80
C VAL A 509 -13.30 15.61 4.56
N ASN A 510 -12.97 15.70 5.84
CA ASN A 510 -12.88 14.57 6.74
C ASN A 510 -14.27 14.09 7.19
N ARG A 511 -14.49 12.77 7.15
CA ARG A 511 -15.76 12.13 7.56
C ARG A 511 -15.49 10.87 8.37
N ASP A 512 -16.47 10.44 9.16
CA ASP A 512 -16.36 9.21 9.95
C ASP A 512 -16.00 7.97 9.10
N GLN A 513 -16.64 7.81 7.93
CA GLN A 513 -16.37 6.68 7.02
C GLN A 513 -15.18 6.91 6.06
N ARG A 514 -14.60 8.12 6.06
CA ARG A 514 -13.48 8.53 5.20
C ARG A 514 -12.54 9.45 6.01
N PRO A 515 -11.66 8.86 6.84
CA PRO A 515 -10.84 9.61 7.80
C PRO A 515 -9.64 10.27 7.12
N LYS A 516 -9.87 11.31 6.32
CA LYS A 516 -8.86 12.04 5.53
C LYS A 516 -7.80 12.72 6.39
N SER A 517 -8.21 13.34 7.49
CA SER A 517 -7.26 14.00 8.41
C SER A 517 -6.32 12.98 9.06
N LEU A 518 -6.82 11.78 9.41
CA LEU A 518 -5.99 10.67 9.88
C LEU A 518 -4.90 10.30 8.87
N VAL A 519 -5.21 10.24 7.57
CA VAL A 519 -4.20 9.91 6.55
C VAL A 519 -3.05 10.91 6.57
N PHE A 520 -3.36 12.22 6.58
CA PHE A 520 -2.32 13.25 6.59
C PHE A 520 -1.55 13.29 7.92
N SER A 521 -2.20 13.04 9.05
CA SER A 521 -1.52 12.89 10.35
C SER A 521 -0.58 11.68 10.38
N LEU A 522 -0.98 10.54 9.81
CA LEU A 522 -0.12 9.36 9.69
C LEU A 522 1.06 9.60 8.73
N LEU A 523 0.83 10.31 7.62
CA LEU A 523 1.90 10.72 6.70
C LEU A 523 2.87 11.70 7.36
N LEU A 524 2.38 12.60 8.19
CA LEU A 524 3.21 13.49 8.99
C LEU A 524 4.07 12.70 9.98
N ALA A 525 3.51 11.69 10.64
CA ALA A 525 4.27 10.79 11.52
C ALA A 525 5.33 9.99 10.74
N LEU A 526 5.01 9.54 9.51
CA LEU A 526 5.96 8.88 8.61
C LEU A 526 7.08 9.83 8.15
N ARG A 527 6.76 11.08 7.82
CA ARG A 527 7.72 12.10 7.37
C ARG A 527 8.75 12.47 8.44
N ARG A 528 8.37 12.42 9.73
CA ARG A 528 9.31 12.61 10.84
C ARG A 528 10.42 11.56 10.88
N THR A 529 10.23 10.42 10.20
CA THR A 529 11.12 9.25 10.30
C THR A 529 11.67 8.79 8.96
N THR A 530 11.12 9.30 7.84
CA THR A 530 11.54 8.95 6.48
C THR A 530 11.70 10.21 5.62
N PRO A 531 12.69 10.25 4.72
CA PRO A 531 12.90 11.39 3.82
C PRO A 531 11.94 11.39 2.62
N LEU A 532 11.04 10.41 2.51
CA LEU A 532 10.05 10.32 1.44
C LEU A 532 8.83 11.19 1.77
N SER A 533 8.26 11.86 0.77
CA SER A 533 7.01 12.62 0.91
C SER A 533 5.98 12.04 -0.04
N PHE A 534 4.84 11.62 0.51
CA PHE A 534 3.73 11.04 -0.24
C PHE A 534 2.50 11.93 -0.23
N ALA A 535 2.45 12.97 0.61
CA ALA A 535 1.26 13.80 0.81
C ALA A 535 0.74 14.40 -0.49
N ARG A 536 1.63 14.88 -1.37
CA ARG A 536 1.27 15.44 -2.68
C ARG A 536 0.62 14.45 -3.66
N HIS A 537 0.90 13.15 -3.51
CA HIS A 537 0.37 12.11 -4.41
C HIS A 537 -0.96 11.54 -3.89
N VAL A 538 -1.28 11.71 -2.62
CA VAL A 538 -2.48 11.17 -1.98
C VAL A 538 -3.78 11.64 -2.64
N PRO A 539 -3.94 12.93 -2.99
CA PRO A 539 -5.11 13.38 -3.75
C PRO A 539 -5.29 12.67 -5.09
N VAL A 540 -4.19 12.46 -5.83
CA VAL A 540 -4.20 11.71 -7.10
C VAL A 540 -4.65 10.26 -6.87
N LEU A 541 -4.16 9.63 -5.80
CA LEU A 541 -4.59 8.30 -5.40
C LEU A 541 -6.08 8.25 -5.03
N TRP A 542 -6.61 9.29 -4.39
CA TRP A 542 -8.05 9.37 -4.10
C TRP A 542 -8.90 9.56 -5.35
N ALA A 543 -8.42 10.36 -6.31
CA ALA A 543 -9.09 10.52 -7.61
C ALA A 543 -9.13 9.20 -8.40
N GLY A 544 -8.09 8.37 -8.31
CA GLY A 544 -8.05 7.03 -8.92
C GLY A 544 -9.03 6.02 -8.31
N GLY A 545 -9.54 6.31 -7.10
CA GLY A 545 -10.61 5.55 -6.47
C GLY A 545 -10.34 4.04 -6.38
N ILE A 546 -11.37 3.23 -6.70
CA ILE A 546 -11.28 1.76 -6.59
C ILE A 546 -10.37 1.14 -7.66
N TRP A 547 -10.14 1.81 -8.79
CA TRP A 547 -9.46 1.24 -9.95
C TRP A 547 -7.99 0.93 -9.70
N LEU A 548 -7.33 1.71 -8.83
CA LEU A 548 -5.94 1.49 -8.43
C LEU A 548 -5.72 0.12 -7.76
N VAL A 549 -6.76 -0.45 -7.15
CA VAL A 549 -6.68 -1.75 -6.46
C VAL A 549 -7.47 -2.84 -7.18
N ALA A 550 -8.54 -2.46 -7.89
CA ALA A 550 -9.36 -3.41 -8.65
C ALA A 550 -8.59 -4.02 -9.84
N CYS A 551 -7.83 -3.22 -10.59
CA CYS A 551 -7.10 -3.70 -11.76
C CYS A 551 -6.20 -4.91 -11.46
N PRO A 552 -5.33 -4.89 -10.43
CA PRO A 552 -4.54 -6.06 -10.04
C PRO A 552 -5.35 -7.32 -9.76
N ILE A 553 -6.48 -7.20 -9.06
CA ILE A 553 -7.32 -8.33 -8.68
C ILE A 553 -8.05 -8.90 -9.90
N VAL A 554 -8.56 -8.05 -10.80
CA VAL A 554 -9.17 -8.49 -12.06
C VAL A 554 -8.14 -9.21 -12.92
N ILE A 555 -6.95 -8.64 -13.09
CA ILE A 555 -5.85 -9.24 -13.87
C ILE A 555 -5.48 -10.61 -13.29
N TYR A 556 -5.32 -10.71 -11.97
CA TYR A 556 -5.07 -11.98 -11.30
C TYR A 556 -6.19 -12.99 -11.55
N GLY A 557 -7.46 -12.57 -11.45
CA GLY A 557 -8.61 -13.42 -11.74
C GLY A 557 -8.65 -13.93 -13.18
N LEU A 558 -8.39 -13.05 -14.15
CA LEU A 558 -8.27 -13.42 -15.56
C LEU A 558 -7.12 -14.39 -15.79
N LEU A 559 -5.93 -14.13 -15.23
CA LEU A 559 -4.77 -15.03 -15.35
C LEU A 559 -5.01 -16.37 -14.69
N ARG A 560 -5.73 -16.42 -13.57
CA ARG A 560 -6.16 -17.67 -12.93
C ARG A 560 -7.10 -18.46 -13.83
N VAL A 561 -8.11 -17.80 -14.41
CA VAL A 561 -9.04 -18.44 -15.35
C VAL A 561 -8.30 -18.95 -16.58
N LEU A 562 -7.39 -18.15 -17.17
CA LEU A 562 -6.54 -18.57 -18.27
C LEU A 562 -5.63 -19.75 -17.89
N TYR A 563 -5.03 -19.74 -16.70
CA TYR A 563 -4.22 -20.86 -16.20
C TYR A 563 -5.04 -22.15 -16.06
N MET A 564 -6.31 -22.04 -15.66
CA MET A 564 -7.22 -23.19 -15.56
C MET A 564 -7.71 -23.67 -16.94
N LEU A 565 -8.00 -22.75 -17.86
CA LEU A 565 -8.57 -23.03 -19.19
C LEU A 565 -7.53 -23.35 -20.28
N ALA A 566 -6.25 -23.03 -20.07
CA ALA A 566 -5.21 -23.19 -21.08
C ALA A 566 -5.20 -24.61 -21.68
N PRO A 567 -5.36 -24.77 -23.02
CA PRO A 567 -5.37 -26.08 -23.67
C PRO A 567 -3.99 -26.71 -23.55
N ARG A 568 -3.94 -27.87 -22.91
CA ARG A 568 -2.74 -28.67 -22.73
C ARG A 568 -2.96 -29.98 -23.49
N GLY A 569 -2.27 -30.18 -24.60
CA GLY A 569 -2.55 -31.29 -25.53
C GLY A 569 -2.35 -32.68 -24.92
N GLY A 570 -3.32 -33.58 -25.07
CA GLY A 570 -3.31 -34.97 -24.58
C GLY A 570 -4.63 -35.43 -23.94
N ARG A 571 -4.81 -36.75 -23.71
CA ARG A 571 -5.95 -37.34 -22.95
C ARG A 571 -5.77 -37.11 -21.44
N ALA A 572 -6.86 -36.79 -20.72
CA ALA A 572 -6.84 -36.48 -19.28
C ALA A 572 -6.57 -37.72 -18.39
N THR A 573 -5.73 -37.58 -17.37
CA THR A 573 -5.47 -38.59 -16.31
C THR A 573 -5.98 -38.10 -14.95
N ALA A 574 -6.31 -39.02 -14.03
CA ALA A 574 -6.84 -38.69 -12.69
C ALA A 574 -5.93 -37.75 -11.87
N GLU A 575 -4.60 -37.88 -11.97
CA GLU A 575 -3.61 -37.04 -11.26
C GLU A 575 -3.60 -35.56 -11.70
N SER A 576 -3.97 -35.26 -12.93
CA SER A 576 -3.96 -33.89 -13.45
C SER A 576 -5.14 -33.06 -12.93
N VAL A 577 -6.28 -33.72 -12.73
CA VAL A 577 -7.51 -33.13 -12.16
C VAL A 577 -7.29 -32.75 -10.70
N THR A 578 -6.59 -33.60 -9.96
CA THR A 578 -6.31 -33.39 -8.54
C THR A 578 -5.30 -32.26 -8.31
N ALA A 579 -4.31 -32.05 -9.21
CA ALA A 579 -3.37 -30.93 -9.11
C ALA A 579 -4.02 -29.55 -9.32
N ALA A 580 -4.96 -29.44 -10.26
CA ALA A 580 -5.72 -28.20 -10.50
C ALA A 580 -6.69 -27.92 -9.33
N ALA A 581 -7.37 -28.95 -8.81
CA ALA A 581 -8.23 -28.84 -7.64
C ALA A 581 -7.44 -28.43 -6.38
N ALA A 582 -6.22 -28.93 -6.21
CA ALA A 582 -5.32 -28.53 -5.13
C ALA A 582 -4.89 -27.06 -5.24
N PHE A 583 -4.58 -26.56 -6.44
CA PHE A 583 -4.28 -25.13 -6.65
C PHE A 583 -5.50 -24.26 -6.33
N ASP A 584 -6.69 -24.64 -6.82
CA ASP A 584 -7.93 -23.92 -6.57
C ASP A 584 -8.30 -23.88 -5.08
N GLY A 585 -8.14 -25.00 -4.36
CA GLY A 585 -8.32 -25.05 -2.90
C GLY A 585 -7.36 -24.15 -2.14
N ARG A 586 -6.09 -24.05 -2.56
CA ARG A 586 -5.11 -23.14 -1.95
C ARG A 586 -5.47 -21.67 -2.15
N VAL A 587 -5.86 -21.29 -3.37
CA VAL A 587 -6.25 -19.90 -3.68
C VAL A 587 -7.54 -19.54 -2.94
N LEU A 588 -8.50 -20.45 -2.86
CA LEU A 588 -9.74 -20.24 -2.12
C LEU A 588 -9.46 -19.90 -0.66
N VAL A 589 -8.70 -20.75 0.05
CA VAL A 589 -8.39 -20.56 1.47
C VAL A 589 -7.59 -19.28 1.71
N PHE A 590 -6.61 -18.97 0.86
CA PHE A 590 -5.87 -17.71 0.94
C PHE A 590 -6.78 -16.48 0.74
N ALA A 591 -7.62 -16.48 -0.30
CA ALA A 591 -8.50 -15.36 -0.60
C ALA A 591 -9.57 -15.16 0.48
N THR A 592 -10.07 -16.24 1.09
CA THR A 592 -11.07 -16.17 2.15
C THR A 592 -10.46 -15.78 3.49
N GLY A 593 -9.23 -16.20 3.79
CA GLY A 593 -8.48 -15.70 4.95
C GLY A 593 -8.21 -14.20 4.82
N LEU A 594 -7.80 -13.74 3.63
CA LEU A 594 -7.63 -12.32 3.31
C LEU A 594 -8.94 -11.55 3.50
N ALA A 595 -10.03 -12.00 2.87
CA ALA A 595 -11.31 -11.32 2.96
C ALA A 595 -11.88 -11.33 4.38
N GLY A 596 -11.71 -12.44 5.12
CA GLY A 596 -12.17 -12.59 6.50
C GLY A 596 -11.47 -11.62 7.44
N MET A 597 -10.13 -11.58 7.42
CA MET A 597 -9.38 -10.67 8.28
C MET A 597 -9.58 -9.20 7.88
N SER A 598 -9.61 -8.89 6.58
CA SER A 598 -9.91 -7.53 6.14
C SER A 598 -11.32 -7.09 6.53
N LEU A 599 -12.32 -7.98 6.44
CA LEU A 599 -13.69 -7.69 6.91
C LEU A 599 -13.70 -7.46 8.42
N SER A 600 -13.00 -8.28 9.20
CA SER A 600 -12.88 -8.07 10.65
C SER A 600 -12.27 -6.72 11.00
N ILE A 601 -11.23 -6.27 10.28
CA ILE A 601 -10.64 -4.94 10.49
C ILE A 601 -11.61 -3.83 10.05
N VAL A 602 -12.34 -3.99 8.95
CA VAL A 602 -13.37 -3.01 8.54
C VAL A 602 -14.48 -2.91 9.60
N LEU A 603 -14.92 -4.03 10.15
CA LEU A 603 -15.93 -4.06 11.22
C LEU A 603 -15.39 -3.44 12.51
N MET A 604 -14.14 -3.74 12.88
CA MET A 604 -13.44 -3.10 14.00
C MET A 604 -13.34 -1.59 13.82
N PHE A 605 -12.96 -1.13 12.63
CA PHE A 605 -12.91 0.28 12.26
C PHE A 605 -14.27 0.96 12.45
N GLN A 606 -15.34 0.36 11.90
CA GLN A 606 -16.69 0.91 12.01
C GLN A 606 -17.16 0.91 13.47
N TYR A 607 -16.86 -0.16 14.22
CA TYR A 607 -17.15 -0.26 15.63
C TYR A 607 -16.43 0.84 16.43
N GLN A 608 -15.15 1.11 16.15
CA GLN A 608 -14.40 2.18 16.82
C GLN A 608 -14.94 3.57 16.51
N SER A 609 -15.27 3.81 15.24
CA SER A 609 -15.86 5.06 14.81
C SER A 609 -17.16 5.38 15.54
N GLN A 610 -17.94 4.36 15.94
CA GLN A 610 -19.22 4.53 16.64
C GLN A 610 -19.08 4.46 18.17
N PHE A 611 -18.42 3.43 18.71
CA PHE A 611 -18.42 3.12 20.15
C PHE A 611 -17.12 3.48 20.90
N GLY A 612 -16.02 3.74 20.20
CA GLY A 612 -14.78 4.26 20.79
C GLY A 612 -13.63 3.25 20.72
N SER A 613 -13.08 2.85 21.87
CA SER A 613 -11.93 1.94 21.93
C SER A 613 -12.33 0.47 21.76
N LEU A 614 -11.42 -0.35 21.19
CA LEU A 614 -11.53 -1.83 21.15
C LEU A 614 -10.88 -2.51 22.35
N PHE A 615 -10.18 -1.76 23.22
CA PHE A 615 -9.22 -2.31 24.16
C PHE A 615 -9.79 -3.42 25.07
N LEU A 616 -11.02 -3.26 25.53
CA LEU A 616 -11.72 -4.26 26.35
C LEU A 616 -12.55 -5.25 25.52
N ASP A 617 -13.09 -4.83 24.38
CA ASP A 617 -14.00 -5.64 23.56
C ASP A 617 -13.27 -6.61 22.59
N ILE A 618 -11.95 -6.44 22.39
CA ILE A 618 -11.17 -7.23 21.43
C ILE A 618 -11.23 -8.74 21.68
N GLY A 619 -11.26 -9.15 22.95
CA GLY A 619 -11.40 -10.55 23.34
C GLY A 619 -12.75 -11.14 22.94
N LEU A 620 -13.83 -10.38 23.16
CA LEU A 620 -15.18 -10.77 22.78
C LEU A 620 -15.37 -10.77 21.26
N ILE A 621 -14.87 -9.74 20.56
CA ILE A 621 -14.92 -9.64 19.11
C ILE A 621 -14.22 -10.84 18.46
N SER A 622 -13.01 -11.15 18.91
CA SER A 622 -12.26 -12.31 18.40
C SER A 622 -12.96 -13.62 18.76
N ALA A 623 -13.57 -13.73 19.95
CA ALA A 623 -14.35 -14.90 20.34
C ALA A 623 -15.58 -15.12 19.43
N LEU A 624 -16.34 -14.06 19.13
CA LEU A 624 -17.50 -14.14 18.23
C LEU A 624 -17.10 -14.55 16.82
N PHE A 625 -15.98 -14.04 16.31
CA PHE A 625 -15.41 -14.49 15.04
C PHE A 625 -15.01 -15.98 15.10
N MET A 626 -14.34 -16.42 16.16
CA MET A 626 -13.98 -17.84 16.35
C MET A 626 -15.20 -18.77 16.47
N PHE A 627 -16.27 -18.32 17.13
CA PHE A 627 -17.54 -19.04 17.16
C PHE A 627 -18.15 -19.18 15.76
N GLY A 628 -18.08 -18.11 14.97
CA GLY A 628 -18.41 -18.12 13.56
C GLY A 628 -17.60 -19.17 12.80
N SER A 629 -16.27 -19.17 12.92
CA SER A 629 -15.39 -20.14 12.26
C SER A 629 -15.68 -21.59 12.65
N PHE A 630 -16.01 -21.84 13.92
CA PHE A 630 -16.47 -23.14 14.40
C PHE A 630 -17.79 -23.56 13.72
N ALA A 631 -18.81 -22.70 13.73
CA ALA A 631 -20.10 -22.96 13.11
C ALA A 631 -19.99 -23.15 11.59
N GLY A 632 -19.13 -22.35 10.95
CA GLY A 632 -18.79 -22.43 9.54
C GLY A 632 -18.11 -23.74 9.18
N SER A 633 -17.14 -24.19 9.98
CA SER A 633 -16.44 -25.46 9.77
C SER A 633 -17.39 -26.66 9.88
N LEU A 634 -18.35 -26.62 10.82
CA LEU A 634 -19.42 -27.63 10.91
C LEU A 634 -20.28 -27.67 9.64
N LEU A 635 -20.61 -26.52 9.08
CA LEU A 635 -21.35 -26.42 7.82
C LEU A 635 -20.49 -26.90 6.63
N GLY A 636 -19.23 -26.50 6.57
CA GLY A 636 -18.26 -26.92 5.55
C GLY A 636 -18.05 -28.43 5.51
N GLU A 637 -17.99 -29.10 6.68
CA GLU A 637 -17.89 -30.56 6.72
C GLU A 637 -19.14 -31.24 6.17
N ARG A 638 -20.34 -30.69 6.44
CA ARG A 638 -21.60 -31.20 5.84
C ARG A 638 -21.60 -31.02 4.32
N LEU A 639 -21.09 -29.89 3.82
CA LEU A 639 -20.96 -29.60 2.39
C LEU A 639 -20.04 -30.60 1.68
N VAL A 640 -18.93 -30.96 2.31
CA VAL A 640 -17.99 -31.97 1.80
C VAL A 640 -18.64 -33.36 1.75
N ARG A 641 -19.40 -33.74 2.79
CA ARG A 641 -20.05 -35.06 2.87
C ARG A 641 -21.25 -35.24 1.94
N ARG A 642 -21.92 -34.16 1.51
CA ARG A 642 -23.03 -34.18 0.55
C ARG A 642 -22.75 -33.25 -0.64
N PRO A 643 -21.92 -33.68 -1.61
CA PRO A 643 -21.41 -32.79 -2.65
C PRO A 643 -22.51 -32.35 -3.63
N GLY A 644 -23.08 -31.16 -3.41
CA GLY A 644 -23.94 -30.45 -4.37
C GLY A 644 -23.12 -29.54 -5.29
N ARG A 645 -23.39 -29.56 -6.61
CA ARG A 645 -22.68 -28.71 -7.60
C ARG A 645 -22.83 -27.21 -7.36
N LEU A 646 -23.93 -26.80 -6.72
CA LEU A 646 -24.30 -25.39 -6.52
C LEU A 646 -23.93 -24.83 -5.14
N LEU A 647 -23.54 -25.66 -4.17
CA LEU A 647 -23.41 -25.22 -2.77
C LEU A 647 -22.23 -24.25 -2.55
N LEU A 648 -21.06 -24.53 -3.12
CA LEU A 648 -19.89 -23.64 -2.99
C LEU A 648 -20.12 -22.28 -3.68
N PRO A 649 -20.64 -22.21 -4.92
CA PRO A 649 -21.06 -20.94 -5.53
C PRO A 649 -22.08 -20.17 -4.68
N VAL A 650 -23.07 -20.85 -4.08
CA VAL A 650 -24.04 -20.21 -3.18
C VAL A 650 -23.36 -19.62 -1.95
N CYS A 651 -22.44 -20.33 -1.30
CA CYS A 651 -21.66 -19.78 -0.18
C CYS A 651 -20.86 -18.53 -0.58
N LEU A 652 -20.23 -18.53 -1.77
CA LEU A 652 -19.52 -17.36 -2.28
C LEU A 652 -20.46 -16.18 -2.54
N VAL A 653 -21.63 -16.41 -3.13
CA VAL A 653 -22.65 -15.35 -3.34
C VAL A 653 -23.17 -14.80 -2.02
N LEU A 654 -23.44 -15.65 -1.03
CA LEU A 654 -23.83 -15.21 0.31
C LEU A 654 -22.73 -14.38 0.99
N ASN A 655 -21.46 -14.73 0.79
CA ASN A 655 -20.33 -13.94 1.30
C ASN A 655 -20.26 -12.55 0.63
N LEU A 656 -20.50 -12.47 -0.69
CA LEU A 656 -20.63 -11.18 -1.39
C LEU A 656 -21.82 -10.38 -0.86
N GLY A 657 -22.94 -11.05 -0.56
CA GLY A 657 -24.11 -10.45 0.08
C GLY A 657 -23.80 -9.87 1.46
N LEU A 658 -22.99 -10.56 2.29
CA LEU A 658 -22.52 -10.04 3.57
C LEU A 658 -21.68 -8.77 3.38
N LEU A 659 -20.73 -8.77 2.45
CA LEU A 659 -19.91 -7.58 2.17
C LEU A 659 -20.76 -6.39 1.70
N ALA A 660 -21.77 -6.64 0.87
CA ALA A 660 -22.72 -5.62 0.46
C ALA A 660 -23.56 -5.11 1.64
N LEU A 661 -24.05 -6.00 2.52
CA LEU A 661 -24.80 -5.63 3.72
C LEU A 661 -23.98 -4.72 4.64
N VAL A 662 -22.71 -5.06 4.90
CA VAL A 662 -21.81 -4.23 5.74
C VAL A 662 -21.53 -2.86 5.11
N SER A 663 -21.55 -2.76 3.77
CA SER A 663 -21.35 -1.48 3.08
C SER A 663 -22.55 -0.52 3.23
N LEU A 664 -23.72 -1.06 3.53
CA LEU A 664 -24.99 -0.34 3.70
C LEU A 664 -25.35 -0.15 5.18
N LEU A 665 -24.47 -0.53 6.11
CA LEU A 665 -24.75 -0.50 7.53
C LEU A 665 -24.99 0.95 8.01
N PRO A 666 -26.12 1.23 8.71
CA PRO A 666 -26.39 2.54 9.31
C PRO A 666 -25.37 2.90 10.39
N GLN A 667 -25.09 4.20 10.55
CA GLN A 667 -24.13 4.71 11.54
C GLN A 667 -24.60 4.53 12.99
N ASP A 668 -25.90 4.33 13.22
CA ASP A 668 -26.49 4.16 14.56
C ASP A 668 -26.80 2.70 14.90
N SER A 669 -26.10 1.76 14.25
CA SER A 669 -26.32 0.32 14.46
C SER A 669 -25.99 -0.11 15.88
N LEU A 670 -26.76 -1.03 16.47
CA LEU A 670 -26.50 -1.51 17.83
C LEU A 670 -25.25 -2.40 17.91
N ARG A 671 -24.57 -2.43 19.07
CA ARG A 671 -23.41 -3.32 19.31
C ARG A 671 -23.70 -4.79 18.97
N ALA A 672 -24.91 -5.26 19.24
CA ALA A 672 -25.35 -6.63 18.93
C ALA A 672 -25.31 -6.95 17.43
N VAL A 673 -25.57 -5.96 16.57
CA VAL A 673 -25.50 -6.11 15.11
C VAL A 673 -24.06 -6.39 14.68
N TYR A 674 -23.09 -5.62 15.20
CA TYR A 674 -21.67 -5.88 14.97
C TYR A 674 -21.24 -7.26 15.45
N GLY A 675 -21.72 -7.68 16.62
CA GLY A 675 -21.48 -9.04 17.12
C GLY A 675 -21.96 -10.12 16.14
N GLY A 676 -23.16 -9.97 15.58
CA GLY A 676 -23.68 -10.86 14.54
C GLY A 676 -22.85 -10.83 13.24
N LEU A 677 -22.36 -9.67 12.84
CA LEU A 677 -21.50 -9.52 11.66
C LEU A 677 -20.12 -10.18 11.84
N PHE A 678 -19.51 -10.12 13.03
CA PHE A 678 -18.28 -10.85 13.34
C PHE A 678 -18.49 -12.37 13.28
N VAL A 679 -19.61 -12.86 13.82
CA VAL A 679 -20.00 -14.28 13.69
C VAL A 679 -20.16 -14.66 12.21
N ALA A 680 -20.88 -13.85 11.42
CA ALA A 680 -21.08 -14.12 10.00
C ALA A 680 -19.75 -14.13 9.21
N ALA A 681 -18.84 -13.20 9.50
CA ALA A 681 -17.50 -13.17 8.91
C ALA A 681 -16.73 -14.47 9.21
N GLY A 682 -16.76 -14.92 10.48
CA GLY A 682 -16.17 -16.19 10.90
C GLY A 682 -16.80 -17.40 10.20
N VAL A 683 -18.14 -17.43 10.07
CA VAL A 683 -18.85 -18.52 9.38
C VAL A 683 -18.32 -18.71 7.96
N PHE A 684 -18.14 -17.62 7.20
CA PHE A 684 -17.62 -17.73 5.85
C PHE A 684 -16.20 -18.27 5.83
N VAL A 685 -15.28 -17.75 6.65
CA VAL A 685 -13.90 -18.28 6.74
C VAL A 685 -13.92 -19.78 7.10
N GLY A 686 -14.69 -20.16 8.11
CA GLY A 686 -14.79 -21.55 8.58
C GLY A 686 -15.36 -22.51 7.55
N VAL A 687 -16.31 -22.09 6.71
CA VAL A 687 -16.92 -22.95 5.67
C VAL A 687 -15.90 -23.41 4.63
N TYR A 688 -14.94 -22.56 4.25
CA TYR A 688 -14.01 -22.86 3.17
C TYR A 688 -12.85 -23.77 3.60
N PHE A 689 -12.53 -23.82 4.90
CA PHE A 689 -11.42 -24.61 5.41
C PHE A 689 -11.60 -26.13 5.19
N PRO A 690 -12.75 -26.77 5.54
CA PRO A 690 -13.00 -28.17 5.21
C PRO A 690 -13.00 -28.46 3.70
N VAL A 691 -13.49 -27.53 2.88
CA VAL A 691 -13.49 -27.65 1.41
C VAL A 691 -12.05 -27.65 0.87
N GLY A 692 -11.18 -26.81 1.40
CA GLY A 692 -9.75 -26.80 1.08
C GLY A 692 -9.05 -28.11 1.52
N ALA A 693 -9.41 -28.62 2.70
CA ALA A 693 -8.86 -29.87 3.23
C ALA A 693 -9.19 -31.09 2.36
N GLU A 694 -10.45 -31.22 1.94
CA GLU A 694 -10.86 -32.30 1.04
C GLU A 694 -10.08 -32.25 -0.28
N ARG A 695 -9.96 -31.07 -0.91
CA ARG A 695 -9.25 -30.92 -2.19
C ARG A 695 -7.77 -31.24 -2.11
N LEU A 696 -7.11 -30.92 -1.00
CA LEU A 696 -5.70 -31.24 -0.80
C LEU A 696 -5.47 -32.72 -0.51
N GLN A 697 -6.35 -33.35 0.28
CA GLN A 697 -6.29 -34.79 0.54
C GLN A 697 -6.64 -35.60 -0.72
N ALA A 698 -7.62 -35.18 -1.50
CA ALA A 698 -7.94 -35.76 -2.82
C ALA A 698 -6.76 -35.68 -3.79
N ALA A 699 -5.84 -34.74 -3.59
CA ALA A 699 -4.57 -34.63 -4.31
C ALA A 699 -3.41 -35.43 -3.68
N GLY A 700 -3.70 -36.36 -2.78
CA GLY A 700 -2.74 -37.28 -2.18
C GLY A 700 -1.82 -36.64 -1.12
N LYS A 701 -2.21 -35.50 -0.53
CA LYS A 701 -1.43 -34.89 0.57
C LYS A 701 -1.74 -35.55 1.91
N GLN A 702 -0.69 -35.95 2.63
CA GLN A 702 -0.77 -36.42 4.03
C GLN A 702 -1.35 -35.35 4.96
N ALA A 703 -1.95 -35.72 6.10
CA ALA A 703 -2.65 -34.78 6.98
C ALA A 703 -1.75 -33.65 7.51
N ALA A 704 -0.50 -33.95 7.88
CA ALA A 704 0.46 -32.92 8.32
C ALA A 704 0.78 -31.91 7.20
N ALA A 705 0.94 -32.39 5.96
CA ALA A 705 1.24 -31.53 4.81
C ALA A 705 0.01 -30.74 4.35
N ALA A 706 -1.17 -31.32 4.42
CA ALA A 706 -2.44 -30.66 4.11
C ALA A 706 -2.76 -29.59 5.18
N GLY A 707 -2.71 -29.95 6.46
CA GLY A 707 -2.91 -29.05 7.60
C GLY A 707 -1.94 -27.87 7.57
N ALA A 708 -0.63 -28.12 7.41
CA ALA A 708 0.35 -27.05 7.28
C ALA A 708 0.09 -26.12 6.09
N SER A 709 -0.36 -26.67 4.95
CA SER A 709 -0.63 -25.86 3.76
C SER A 709 -1.86 -24.97 3.96
N LEU A 710 -2.93 -25.49 4.57
CA LEU A 710 -4.14 -24.73 4.85
C LEU A 710 -3.89 -23.65 5.89
N GLU A 711 -3.26 -24.03 6.99
CA GLU A 711 -2.93 -23.12 8.09
C GLU A 711 -2.07 -21.96 7.60
N MET A 712 -1.02 -22.27 6.84
CA MET A 712 -0.16 -21.26 6.21
C MET A 712 -0.94 -20.33 5.29
N LEU A 713 -1.83 -20.86 4.45
CA LEU A 713 -2.54 -20.04 3.46
C LEU A 713 -3.65 -19.20 4.06
N ASP A 714 -4.39 -19.74 5.03
CA ASP A 714 -5.43 -18.99 5.75
C ASP A 714 -4.80 -17.82 6.50
N HIS A 715 -3.71 -18.08 7.24
CA HIS A 715 -3.02 -17.07 8.02
C HIS A 715 -2.19 -16.09 7.18
N TRP A 716 -1.51 -16.52 6.11
CA TRP A 716 -0.83 -15.58 5.22
C TRP A 716 -1.83 -14.76 4.39
N GLY A 717 -2.96 -15.35 4.02
CA GLY A 717 -4.10 -14.63 3.46
C GLY A 717 -4.59 -13.57 4.44
N GLY A 718 -4.89 -13.97 5.67
CA GLY A 718 -5.31 -13.07 6.75
C GLY A 718 -4.28 -12.00 7.08
N ALA A 719 -2.99 -12.32 7.07
CA ALA A 719 -1.91 -11.36 7.29
C ALA A 719 -1.85 -10.31 6.17
N ALA A 720 -1.94 -10.74 4.91
CA ALA A 720 -2.05 -9.83 3.77
C ALA A 720 -3.31 -8.98 3.90
N GLY A 721 -4.43 -9.58 4.29
CA GLY A 721 -5.67 -8.88 4.59
C GLY A 721 -5.50 -7.84 5.69
N ALA A 722 -4.76 -8.15 6.76
CA ALA A 722 -4.52 -7.26 7.88
C ALA A 722 -3.67 -6.05 7.51
N LEU A 723 -2.52 -6.31 6.88
CA LEU A 723 -1.58 -5.28 6.47
C LEU A 723 -2.16 -4.39 5.36
N VAL A 724 -2.71 -4.99 4.30
CA VAL A 724 -3.22 -4.25 3.15
C VAL A 724 -4.45 -3.44 3.54
N SER A 725 -5.41 -4.00 4.28
CA SER A 725 -6.58 -3.23 4.70
C SER A 725 -6.25 -2.15 5.73
N GLY A 726 -5.45 -2.47 6.75
CA GLY A 726 -5.10 -1.55 7.83
C GLY A 726 -4.16 -0.41 7.41
N TRP A 727 -3.16 -0.69 6.56
CA TRP A 727 -2.17 0.33 6.17
C TRP A 727 -2.56 1.10 4.91
N LEU A 728 -3.28 0.47 3.98
CA LEU A 728 -3.50 1.02 2.65
C LEU A 728 -4.98 1.27 2.36
N LEU A 729 -5.82 0.23 2.36
CA LEU A 729 -7.18 0.35 1.83
C LEU A 729 -8.08 1.24 2.68
N LEU A 730 -8.10 1.04 4.01
CA LEU A 730 -8.95 1.85 4.89
C LEU A 730 -8.53 3.32 4.95
N PRO A 731 -7.24 3.65 5.18
CA PRO A 731 -6.82 5.05 5.16
C PRO A 731 -7.09 5.72 3.80
N LEU A 732 -6.76 5.06 2.68
CA LEU A 732 -6.87 5.70 1.36
C LEU A 732 -8.30 5.71 0.82
N LEU A 733 -8.98 4.56 0.81
CA LEU A 733 -10.25 4.36 0.12
C LEU A 733 -11.47 4.50 1.05
N GLY A 734 -11.28 4.43 2.36
CA GLY A 734 -12.37 4.33 3.34
C GLY A 734 -13.09 2.98 3.30
N THR A 735 -14.12 2.83 4.13
CA THR A 735 -14.76 1.52 4.38
C THR A 735 -15.50 0.96 3.16
N ARG A 736 -16.36 1.74 2.50
CA ARG A 736 -17.21 1.26 1.39
C ARG A 736 -16.40 0.75 0.20
N LEU A 737 -15.39 1.51 -0.22
CA LEU A 737 -14.54 1.11 -1.35
C LEU A 737 -13.65 -0.07 -0.98
N THR A 738 -13.16 -0.14 0.27
CA THR A 738 -12.45 -1.32 0.78
C THR A 738 -13.31 -2.57 0.66
N LEU A 739 -14.58 -2.52 1.10
CA LEU A 739 -15.52 -3.64 0.95
C LEU A 739 -15.75 -4.02 -0.53
N GLY A 740 -15.78 -3.04 -1.44
CA GLY A 740 -15.83 -3.29 -2.89
C GLY A 740 -14.60 -4.04 -3.41
N VAL A 741 -13.40 -3.69 -2.93
CA VAL A 741 -12.15 -4.42 -3.24
C VAL A 741 -12.20 -5.85 -2.71
N LEU A 742 -12.70 -6.05 -1.48
CA LEU A 742 -12.87 -7.40 -0.91
C LEU A 742 -13.90 -8.22 -1.69
N ALA A 743 -15.00 -7.60 -2.12
CA ALA A 743 -16.01 -8.26 -2.94
C ALA A 743 -15.42 -8.74 -4.27
N LEU A 744 -14.53 -7.95 -4.87
CA LEU A 744 -13.79 -8.37 -6.06
C LEU A 744 -12.84 -9.54 -5.76
N ALA A 745 -12.08 -9.48 -4.67
CA ALA A 745 -11.17 -10.56 -4.26
C ALA A 745 -11.89 -11.90 -4.01
N VAL A 746 -13.05 -11.85 -3.36
CA VAL A 746 -13.93 -13.02 -3.18
C VAL A 746 -14.53 -13.46 -4.52
N GLY A 747 -15.03 -12.51 -5.32
CA GLY A 747 -15.70 -12.74 -6.60
C GLY A 747 -14.83 -13.46 -7.64
N VAL A 748 -13.51 -13.27 -7.60
CA VAL A 748 -12.55 -14.02 -8.44
C VAL A 748 -12.64 -15.55 -8.24
N ASN A 749 -13.16 -16.02 -7.10
CA ASN A 749 -13.38 -17.45 -6.83
C ASN A 749 -14.67 -18.00 -7.45
N LEU A 750 -15.60 -17.15 -7.87
CA LEU A 750 -16.91 -17.59 -8.40
C LEU A 750 -16.76 -18.26 -9.77
N VAL A 751 -15.96 -17.68 -10.66
CA VAL A 751 -15.77 -18.18 -12.03
C VAL A 751 -15.22 -19.61 -12.05
N PRO A 752 -14.12 -19.95 -11.32
CA PRO A 752 -13.66 -21.33 -11.19
C PRO A 752 -14.67 -22.29 -10.52
N ALA A 753 -15.40 -21.80 -9.50
CA ALA A 753 -16.39 -22.61 -8.78
C ALA A 753 -17.56 -23.02 -9.68
N VAL A 754 -17.99 -22.14 -10.60
CA VAL A 754 -19.05 -22.39 -11.58
C VAL A 754 -18.54 -23.21 -12.77
N LEU A 755 -17.37 -22.86 -13.32
CA LEU A 755 -16.87 -23.45 -14.57
C LEU A 755 -16.38 -24.89 -14.45
N ARG A 756 -16.34 -25.49 -13.24
CA ARG A 756 -15.83 -26.85 -12.91
C ARG A 756 -14.94 -27.39 -14.03
N ALA A 757 -13.66 -26.98 -13.98
CA ALA A 757 -12.65 -27.24 -15.00
C ALA A 757 -12.91 -28.53 -15.81
N ARG A 758 -13.19 -28.38 -17.11
CA ARG A 758 -12.96 -29.50 -18.05
C ARG A 758 -11.50 -29.92 -17.86
N PRO A 759 -11.21 -31.20 -17.59
CA PRO A 759 -9.88 -31.62 -17.22
C PRO A 759 -8.91 -31.37 -18.38
N GLY A 760 -7.98 -30.44 -18.18
CA GLY A 760 -6.87 -30.16 -19.08
C GLY A 760 -5.59 -30.83 -18.58
N TYR A 761 -4.98 -31.64 -19.44
CA TYR A 761 -3.79 -32.48 -19.20
C TYR A 761 -2.60 -31.69 -18.60
N LEU A 762 -1.89 -32.22 -17.60
CA LEU A 762 -0.51 -31.82 -17.34
C LEU A 762 0.40 -32.94 -17.87
N PRO A 763 1.49 -32.66 -18.61
CA PRO A 763 2.41 -33.71 -18.99
C PRO A 763 2.98 -34.39 -17.75
N ALA A 764 2.80 -35.71 -17.70
CA ALA A 764 3.27 -36.61 -16.63
C ALA A 764 4.80 -36.60 -16.42
N LYS A 765 5.55 -35.85 -17.25
CA LYS A 765 6.97 -35.54 -17.10
C LYS A 765 7.24 -34.04 -17.05
N ALA A 766 6.41 -33.27 -16.33
CA ALA A 766 6.80 -31.92 -15.92
C ALA A 766 8.01 -32.05 -14.98
N ASP A 767 9.18 -31.72 -15.51
CA ASP A 767 10.39 -31.58 -14.70
C ASP A 767 10.18 -30.48 -13.66
N TRP A 768 11.06 -30.43 -12.65
CA TRP A 768 10.94 -29.45 -11.57
C TRP A 768 10.82 -27.99 -12.09
N PHE A 769 11.42 -27.72 -13.26
CA PHE A 769 11.38 -26.42 -13.93
C PHE A 769 9.96 -26.02 -14.33
N ASP A 770 9.19 -26.91 -14.96
CA ASP A 770 7.79 -26.62 -15.32
C ASP A 770 6.88 -26.41 -14.10
N ARG A 771 7.21 -27.05 -12.96
CA ARG A 771 6.44 -26.90 -11.71
C ARG A 771 6.69 -25.57 -11.01
N LEU A 772 7.85 -24.94 -11.23
CA LEU A 772 8.28 -23.75 -10.48
C LEU A 772 8.28 -22.48 -11.35
N VAL A 773 8.83 -22.56 -12.55
CA VAL A 773 9.01 -21.40 -13.44
C VAL A 773 7.71 -20.98 -14.12
N ARG A 774 6.84 -21.92 -14.48
CA ARG A 774 5.57 -21.58 -15.13
C ARG A 774 4.62 -20.81 -14.19
N PRO A 775 4.37 -21.24 -12.93
CA PRO A 775 3.61 -20.42 -11.98
C PRO A 775 4.26 -19.07 -11.69
N ALA A 776 5.59 -19.03 -11.54
CA ALA A 776 6.33 -17.78 -11.34
C ALA A 776 6.17 -16.81 -12.53
N GLY A 777 6.14 -17.33 -13.76
CA GLY A 777 5.91 -16.53 -14.96
C GLY A 777 4.51 -15.90 -15.01
N TYR A 778 3.46 -16.63 -14.63
CA TYR A 778 2.11 -16.07 -14.51
C TYR A 778 2.04 -14.99 -13.42
N ALA A 779 2.72 -15.21 -12.29
CA ALA A 779 2.79 -14.22 -11.21
C ALA A 779 3.51 -12.94 -11.65
N LEU A 780 4.66 -13.07 -12.33
CA LEU A 780 5.42 -11.93 -12.88
C LEU A 780 4.63 -11.15 -13.93
N LEU A 781 3.93 -11.85 -14.83
CA LEU A 781 3.06 -11.22 -15.82
C LEU A 781 1.91 -10.46 -15.13
N GLY A 782 1.29 -11.09 -14.13
CA GLY A 782 0.24 -10.45 -13.33
C GLY A 782 0.73 -9.18 -12.64
N LEU A 783 1.90 -9.24 -11.99
CA LEU A 783 2.50 -8.09 -11.34
C LEU A 783 2.79 -6.96 -12.34
N ALA A 784 3.47 -7.27 -13.46
CA ALA A 784 3.83 -6.29 -14.47
C ALA A 784 2.59 -5.62 -15.09
N ALA A 785 1.58 -6.40 -15.46
CA ALA A 785 0.32 -5.89 -15.99
C ALA A 785 -0.45 -5.05 -14.97
N SER A 786 -0.42 -5.45 -13.69
CA SER A 786 -1.05 -4.71 -12.59
C SER A 786 -0.42 -3.35 -12.38
N VAL A 787 0.91 -3.31 -12.26
CA VAL A 787 1.67 -2.06 -12.09
C VAL A 787 1.44 -1.14 -13.27
N LEU A 788 1.47 -1.67 -14.50
CA LEU A 788 1.23 -0.88 -15.71
C LEU A 788 -0.20 -0.32 -15.77
N ALA A 789 -1.21 -1.13 -15.43
CA ALA A 789 -2.60 -0.68 -15.41
C ALA A 789 -2.83 0.43 -14.37
N VAL A 790 -2.28 0.28 -13.17
CA VAL A 790 -2.31 1.32 -12.13
C VAL A 790 -1.60 2.58 -12.59
N SER A 791 -0.42 2.42 -13.19
CA SER A 791 0.35 3.50 -13.76
C SER A 791 -0.42 4.27 -14.83
N HIS A 792 -1.26 3.61 -15.63
CA HIS A 792 -2.12 4.26 -16.63
C HIS A 792 -3.23 5.07 -16.02
N VAL A 793 -3.86 4.56 -14.95
CA VAL A 793 -4.87 5.31 -14.20
C VAL A 793 -4.23 6.58 -13.61
N VAL A 794 -3.06 6.46 -12.98
CA VAL A 794 -2.34 7.61 -12.41
C VAL A 794 -1.95 8.61 -13.51
N ALA A 795 -1.33 8.15 -14.60
CA ALA A 795 -0.90 9.03 -15.69
C ALA A 795 -2.07 9.77 -16.36
N ALA A 796 -3.24 9.13 -16.49
CA ALA A 796 -4.44 9.78 -17.02
C ALA A 796 -4.96 10.89 -16.10
N LEU A 797 -4.86 10.70 -14.78
CA LEU A 797 -5.21 11.72 -13.78
C LEU A 797 -4.18 12.85 -13.73
N GLU A 798 -2.89 12.54 -13.95
CA GLU A 798 -1.82 13.53 -13.99
C GLU A 798 -1.76 14.29 -15.31
N SER A 799 -2.22 13.72 -16.44
CA SER A 799 -2.23 14.43 -17.74
C SER A 799 -3.15 15.65 -17.73
N GLU A 800 -4.19 15.64 -16.89
CA GLU A 800 -5.05 16.81 -16.64
C GLU A 800 -4.29 17.94 -15.91
N GLN A 801 -3.14 17.64 -15.29
CA GLN A 801 -2.26 18.58 -14.58
C GLN A 801 -1.04 19.04 -15.40
N ALA A 802 -0.93 18.72 -16.70
CA ALA A 802 0.24 19.04 -17.54
C ALA A 802 0.60 20.55 -17.55
N GLY A 803 -0.38 21.43 -17.41
CA GLY A 803 -0.15 22.88 -17.26
C GLY A 803 0.74 23.25 -16.06
N ARG A 804 0.75 22.42 -14.99
CA ARG A 804 1.56 22.66 -13.79
C ARG A 804 3.06 22.52 -14.04
N ARG A 805 3.50 21.53 -14.82
CA ARG A 805 4.93 21.34 -15.12
C ARG A 805 5.47 22.44 -16.04
N VAL A 806 4.62 22.94 -16.94
CA VAL A 806 4.94 24.11 -17.77
C VAL A 806 5.03 25.36 -16.90
N TYR A 807 4.12 25.54 -15.92
CA TYR A 807 4.20 26.64 -14.95
C TYR A 807 5.47 26.58 -14.08
N GLU A 808 5.81 25.42 -13.52
CA GLU A 808 7.03 25.23 -12.72
C GLU A 808 8.28 25.50 -13.56
N ALA A 809 8.32 25.01 -14.81
CA ALA A 809 9.39 25.34 -15.74
C ALA A 809 9.45 26.86 -16.05
N ALA A 810 8.30 27.50 -16.22
CA ALA A 810 8.20 28.93 -16.49
C ALA A 810 8.79 29.78 -15.36
N LEU A 811 8.54 29.43 -14.09
CA LEU A 811 9.13 30.12 -12.94
C LEU A 811 10.67 30.04 -12.97
N VAL A 812 11.23 28.85 -13.25
CA VAL A 812 12.69 28.67 -13.31
C VAL A 812 13.31 29.35 -14.54
N MET A 813 12.62 29.39 -15.67
CA MET A 813 13.08 30.06 -16.90
C MET A 813 13.09 31.58 -16.77
N THR A 814 12.14 32.14 -16.02
CA THR A 814 11.95 33.59 -15.89
C THR A 814 12.61 34.17 -14.64
N GLY A 815 13.00 33.33 -13.67
CA GLY A 815 13.53 33.78 -12.38
C GLY A 815 12.54 34.59 -11.55
N SER A 816 11.24 34.56 -11.90
CA SER A 816 10.20 35.37 -11.28
C SER A 816 9.51 34.60 -10.16
N ASP A 817 9.17 35.29 -9.05
CA ASP A 817 8.43 34.70 -7.93
C ASP A 817 6.95 34.46 -8.26
N LYS A 818 6.41 35.12 -9.28
CA LYS A 818 5.01 35.02 -9.70
C LYS A 818 4.84 35.35 -11.19
N LEU A 819 4.01 34.57 -11.88
CA LEU A 819 3.59 34.81 -13.26
C LEU A 819 2.09 35.06 -13.32
N VAL A 820 1.63 35.83 -14.31
CA VAL A 820 0.21 36.07 -14.54
C VAL A 820 -0.32 34.98 -15.48
N ALA A 821 -1.22 34.14 -14.99
CA ALA A 821 -1.84 33.08 -15.80
C ALA A 821 -2.98 33.65 -16.65
N GLU A 822 -2.96 33.35 -17.94
CA GLU A 822 -3.97 33.74 -18.94
C GLU A 822 -4.42 32.51 -19.73
N THR A 823 -5.54 32.61 -20.44
CA THR A 823 -6.10 31.51 -21.22
C THR A 823 -6.61 32.02 -22.56
N ALA A 824 -6.21 31.35 -23.63
CA ALA A 824 -6.67 31.60 -24.99
C ALA A 824 -7.60 30.47 -25.45
N THR A 825 -8.46 30.75 -26.44
CA THR A 825 -9.33 29.74 -27.06
C THR A 825 -8.79 29.42 -28.45
N GLN A 826 -8.56 28.14 -28.72
CA GLN A 826 -8.10 27.66 -30.03
C GLN A 826 -9.26 27.50 -31.02
N GLU A 827 -8.96 27.40 -32.32
CA GLU A 827 -9.96 27.21 -33.39
C GLU A 827 -10.80 25.93 -33.23
N ASP A 828 -10.26 24.91 -32.56
CA ASP A 828 -10.94 23.64 -32.29
C ASP A 828 -11.84 23.68 -31.03
N GLY A 829 -11.94 24.83 -30.38
CA GLY A 829 -12.70 25.05 -29.15
C GLY A 829 -11.98 24.64 -27.86
N SER A 830 -10.73 24.18 -27.95
CA SER A 830 -9.92 23.84 -26.77
C SER A 830 -9.29 25.09 -26.13
N THR A 831 -9.00 25.02 -24.82
CA THR A 831 -8.36 26.12 -24.08
C THR A 831 -6.85 25.95 -24.00
N LEU A 832 -6.13 27.03 -24.26
CA LEU A 832 -4.67 27.12 -24.21
C LEU A 832 -4.23 27.97 -23.01
N PRO A 833 -3.74 27.37 -21.92
CA PRO A 833 -3.14 28.13 -20.83
C PRO A 833 -1.76 28.66 -21.24
N TYR A 834 -1.49 29.93 -20.92
CA TYR A 834 -0.18 30.56 -21.07
C TYR A 834 0.09 31.56 -19.94
N TRP A 835 1.35 31.95 -19.77
CA TRP A 835 1.78 32.83 -18.68
C TRP A 835 2.47 34.08 -19.21
N ARG A 836 2.00 35.24 -18.77
CA ARG A 836 2.63 36.52 -19.07
C ARG A 836 3.72 36.82 -18.06
N VAL A 837 4.89 37.18 -18.57
CA VAL A 837 6.07 37.60 -17.79
C VAL A 837 6.04 39.12 -17.68
N PRO A 838 5.97 39.69 -16.46
CA PRO A 838 6.02 41.14 -16.27
C PRO A 838 7.33 41.73 -16.79
N GLU A 839 7.27 42.94 -17.35
CA GLU A 839 8.46 43.68 -17.74
C GLU A 839 9.30 44.08 -16.50
N SER A 840 10.55 43.62 -16.46
CA SER A 840 11.60 44.12 -15.57
C SER A 840 12.85 44.46 -16.39
N GLU A 841 13.76 45.26 -15.84
CA GLU A 841 14.99 45.70 -16.52
C GLU A 841 15.85 44.52 -17.04
N GLU A 842 15.78 43.34 -16.41
CA GLU A 842 16.48 42.12 -16.84
C GLU A 842 15.63 41.20 -17.75
N SER A 843 14.31 41.12 -17.54
CA SER A 843 13.43 40.16 -18.26
C SER A 843 13.04 40.66 -19.65
N GLY A 844 12.80 41.97 -19.81
CA GLY A 844 12.25 42.58 -21.03
C GLY A 844 10.85 42.07 -21.42
N GLY A 845 10.10 41.46 -20.48
CA GLY A 845 8.75 40.95 -20.67
C GLY A 845 8.63 39.76 -21.65
N GLY A 846 7.42 39.18 -21.75
CA GLY A 846 7.10 38.16 -22.75
C GLY A 846 6.03 37.15 -22.33
N PHE A 847 5.99 36.02 -23.04
CA PHE A 847 5.01 34.96 -22.85
C PHE A 847 5.66 33.59 -22.74
N VAL A 848 5.19 32.76 -21.82
CA VAL A 848 5.56 31.35 -21.71
C VAL A 848 4.35 30.49 -22.01
N PHE A 849 4.50 29.51 -22.90
CA PHE A 849 3.45 28.57 -23.26
C PHE A 849 3.98 27.14 -23.41
N GLY A 850 3.08 26.17 -23.31
CA GLY A 850 3.38 24.75 -23.50
C GLY A 850 3.08 24.28 -24.92
N THR A 851 3.89 23.38 -25.47
CA THR A 851 3.72 22.90 -26.86
C THR A 851 2.72 21.76 -27.03
N SER A 852 2.23 21.15 -25.94
CA SER A 852 1.44 19.90 -26.01
C SER A 852 0.10 20.04 -26.75
N SER A 853 -0.60 21.16 -26.58
CA SER A 853 -1.88 21.44 -27.26
C SER A 853 -1.72 22.15 -28.61
N LEU A 854 -0.49 22.55 -28.98
CA LEU A 854 -0.21 23.32 -30.20
C LEU A 854 0.57 22.53 -31.26
N ALA A 855 1.14 21.38 -30.90
CA ALA A 855 1.97 20.59 -31.82
C ALA A 855 1.84 19.08 -31.55
N GLY A 856 0.63 18.61 -31.20
CA GLY A 856 0.38 17.22 -30.80
C GLY A 856 0.67 16.16 -31.87
N GLY A 857 0.84 16.54 -33.14
CA GLY A 857 1.14 15.63 -34.25
C GLY A 857 2.61 15.30 -34.49
N VAL A 858 3.54 15.96 -33.77
CA VAL A 858 4.99 15.78 -33.95
C VAL A 858 5.54 14.80 -32.91
N SER A 859 6.38 13.86 -33.34
CA SER A 859 7.01 12.88 -32.45
C SER A 859 8.45 12.60 -32.87
N GLY A 860 9.33 12.48 -31.88
CA GLY A 860 10.71 12.04 -32.04
C GLY A 860 10.82 10.51 -32.08
N TYR A 861 12.03 9.99 -31.82
CA TYR A 861 12.31 8.56 -31.83
C TYR A 861 11.55 7.81 -30.71
N GLY A 862 11.38 8.44 -29.55
CA GLY A 862 10.72 7.91 -28.37
C GLY A 862 9.27 8.33 -28.16
N GLY A 863 8.78 9.32 -28.93
CA GLY A 863 7.43 9.86 -28.80
C GLY A 863 7.39 11.40 -28.85
N PRO A 864 6.27 12.03 -28.44
CA PRO A 864 6.16 13.49 -28.42
C PRO A 864 7.13 14.12 -27.40
N VAL A 865 7.67 15.29 -27.73
CA VAL A 865 8.55 16.10 -26.88
C VAL A 865 7.79 17.36 -26.48
N VAL A 866 7.42 17.45 -25.21
CA VAL A 866 6.68 18.60 -24.66
C VAL A 866 7.67 19.62 -24.12
N MET A 867 7.51 20.86 -24.54
CA MET A 867 8.41 21.96 -24.18
C MET A 867 7.64 23.12 -23.56
N ALA A 868 8.28 23.80 -22.62
CA ALA A 868 7.96 25.16 -22.21
C ALA A 868 8.79 26.10 -23.08
N VAL A 869 8.12 27.04 -23.74
CA VAL A 869 8.75 27.95 -24.70
C VAL A 869 8.56 29.37 -24.18
N TYR A 870 9.65 30.10 -23.94
CA TYR A 870 9.62 31.50 -23.53
C TYR A 870 9.97 32.40 -24.71
N VAL A 871 9.01 33.24 -25.11
CA VAL A 871 9.13 34.16 -26.25
C VAL A 871 8.93 35.61 -25.83
N ARG A 872 9.58 36.52 -26.53
CA ARG A 872 9.28 37.95 -26.49
C ARG A 872 7.98 38.25 -27.27
N PRO A 873 7.41 39.45 -27.10
CA PRO A 873 6.22 39.88 -27.83
C PRO A 873 6.36 39.84 -29.38
N ASP A 874 7.59 39.96 -29.89
CA ASP A 874 7.91 39.89 -31.32
C ASP A 874 8.06 38.45 -31.87
N GLY A 875 7.94 37.43 -31.01
CA GLY A 875 8.14 36.02 -31.35
C GLY A 875 9.58 35.53 -31.23
N THR A 876 10.52 36.37 -30.80
CA THR A 876 11.92 35.97 -30.60
C THR A 876 12.05 35.04 -29.40
N LEU A 877 12.64 33.86 -29.62
CA LEU A 877 12.85 32.83 -28.60
C LEU A 877 13.91 33.27 -27.57
N ARG A 878 13.54 33.34 -26.29
CA ARG A 878 14.43 33.70 -25.16
C ARG A 878 15.05 32.49 -24.50
N ASP A 879 14.21 31.52 -24.12
CA ASP A 879 14.61 30.27 -23.51
C ASP A 879 13.61 29.18 -23.90
N LEU A 880 14.03 27.93 -23.85
CA LEU A 880 13.17 26.79 -24.09
C LEU A 880 13.63 25.64 -23.19
N ARG A 881 12.68 24.91 -22.61
CA ARG A 881 12.99 23.74 -21.79
C ARG A 881 12.10 22.58 -22.16
N ILE A 882 12.70 21.41 -22.29
CA ILE A 882 11.95 20.16 -22.41
C ILE A 882 11.36 19.86 -21.04
N VAL A 883 10.02 19.85 -20.96
CA VAL A 883 9.25 19.63 -19.73
C VAL A 883 8.87 18.16 -19.60
N GLU A 884 8.60 17.50 -20.72
CA GLU A 884 8.39 16.06 -20.79
C GLU A 884 9.02 15.52 -22.07
N SER A 885 9.78 14.43 -21.94
CA SER A 885 10.34 13.72 -23.07
C SER A 885 10.30 12.22 -22.82
N ARG A 886 10.05 11.47 -23.90
CA ARG A 886 10.05 10.00 -23.92
C ARG A 886 11.27 9.44 -24.66
N GLU A 887 12.23 10.30 -24.90
CA GLU A 887 13.49 10.01 -25.57
C GLU A 887 14.49 9.36 -24.62
N THR A 888 15.45 8.64 -25.18
CA THR A 888 16.55 8.07 -24.40
C THR A 888 17.37 9.20 -23.76
N PRO A 889 17.74 9.11 -22.46
CA PRO A 889 18.47 10.19 -21.77
C PRO A 889 19.72 10.67 -22.50
N ALA A 890 20.49 9.76 -23.11
CA ALA A 890 21.68 10.12 -23.89
C ALA A 890 21.36 11.05 -25.08
N TYR A 891 20.21 10.88 -25.72
CA TYR A 891 19.76 11.79 -26.78
C TYR A 891 19.34 13.14 -26.20
N VAL A 892 18.59 13.15 -25.09
CA VAL A 892 18.21 14.40 -24.42
C VAL A 892 19.44 15.17 -23.94
N GLU A 893 20.42 14.50 -23.35
CA GLU A 893 21.69 15.09 -22.92
C GLU A 893 22.43 15.75 -24.09
N SER A 894 22.53 15.04 -25.23
CA SER A 894 23.17 15.61 -26.44
C SER A 894 22.45 16.83 -27.00
N LEU A 895 21.13 16.96 -26.76
CA LEU A 895 20.36 18.13 -27.19
C LEU A 895 20.63 19.35 -26.31
N HIS A 896 21.03 19.22 -25.04
CA HIS A 896 21.13 20.38 -24.14
C HIS A 896 22.04 21.49 -24.68
N GLY A 897 23.18 21.14 -25.27
CA GLY A 897 24.09 22.11 -25.89
C GLY A 897 23.50 22.75 -27.16
N TRP A 898 22.84 21.94 -27.99
CA TRP A 898 22.19 22.39 -29.22
C TRP A 898 20.97 23.28 -28.95
N LEU A 899 20.15 22.95 -27.94
CA LEU A 899 19.00 23.74 -27.50
C LEU A 899 19.40 25.13 -27.02
N ARG A 900 20.55 25.28 -26.34
CA ARG A 900 21.09 26.59 -25.95
C ARG A 900 21.48 27.47 -27.13
N GLY A 901 21.67 26.87 -28.30
CA GLY A 901 21.95 27.59 -29.54
C GLY A 901 20.70 28.04 -30.29
N LEU A 902 19.49 27.63 -29.87
CA LEU A 902 18.21 28.00 -30.50
C LEU A 902 17.68 29.41 -30.16
N PRO A 903 17.82 29.92 -28.91
CA PRO A 903 17.44 31.28 -28.56
C PRO A 903 17.99 32.35 -29.52
N GLY A 904 17.20 33.39 -29.77
CA GLY A 904 17.48 34.46 -30.72
C GLY A 904 16.82 34.30 -32.10
N ARG A 905 16.23 33.13 -32.40
CA ARG A 905 15.41 32.91 -33.62
C ARG A 905 13.94 33.24 -33.37
N ASN A 906 13.21 33.60 -34.42
CA ASN A 906 11.77 33.87 -34.33
C ASN A 906 10.97 32.58 -34.51
N VAL A 907 10.13 32.23 -33.54
CA VAL A 907 9.29 31.02 -33.63
C VAL A 907 7.91 31.27 -34.26
N PHE A 908 7.50 32.53 -34.42
CA PHE A 908 6.27 32.88 -35.15
C PHE A 908 6.47 32.81 -36.67
N ARG A 909 7.71 32.77 -37.14
CA ARG A 909 8.08 32.61 -38.56
C ARG A 909 8.83 31.30 -38.77
N PRO A 910 8.15 30.22 -39.22
CA PRO A 910 8.77 28.90 -39.34
C PRO A 910 10.04 28.84 -40.20
N ALA A 911 10.14 29.72 -41.21
CA ALA A 911 11.29 29.84 -42.09
C ALA A 911 12.58 30.25 -41.37
N ASP A 912 12.50 30.98 -40.25
CA ASP A 912 13.66 31.40 -39.46
C ASP A 912 14.29 30.22 -38.68
N LEU A 913 13.64 29.06 -38.67
CA LEU A 913 14.13 27.80 -38.12
C LEU A 913 14.70 26.86 -39.22
N ASP A 914 14.55 27.20 -40.50
CA ASP A 914 15.09 26.40 -41.60
C ASP A 914 16.63 26.54 -41.67
N GLY A 915 17.32 25.42 -41.92
CA GLY A 915 18.78 25.38 -41.96
C GLY A 915 19.48 25.16 -40.61
N VAL A 916 18.74 24.92 -39.52
CA VAL A 916 19.33 24.42 -38.27
C VAL A 916 19.69 22.94 -38.43
N ASP A 917 20.99 22.64 -38.38
CA ASP A 917 21.47 21.27 -38.49
C ASP A 917 20.96 20.38 -37.36
N ALA A 918 20.53 19.17 -37.73
CA ALA A 918 20.13 18.14 -36.80
C ALA A 918 21.36 17.55 -36.07
N VAL A 919 21.17 17.07 -34.84
CA VAL A 919 22.25 16.50 -34.04
C VAL A 919 22.58 15.10 -34.54
N THR A 920 23.83 14.87 -34.96
CA THR A 920 24.32 13.55 -35.40
C THR A 920 24.11 12.50 -34.31
N GLY A 921 23.40 11.42 -34.62
CA GLY A 921 23.06 10.35 -33.67
C GLY A 921 21.77 10.58 -32.87
N ALA A 922 21.19 11.80 -32.91
CA ALA A 922 19.89 12.16 -32.34
C ALA A 922 19.02 12.92 -33.38
N THR A 923 19.18 12.59 -34.66
CA THR A 923 18.61 13.32 -35.80
C THR A 923 17.08 13.35 -35.77
N ILE A 924 16.44 12.21 -35.53
CA ILE A 924 14.97 12.10 -35.46
C ILE A 924 14.41 12.98 -34.33
N THR A 925 15.09 12.99 -33.17
CA THR A 925 14.66 13.74 -32.00
C THR A 925 14.87 15.25 -32.16
N SER A 926 16.02 15.68 -32.68
CA SER A 926 16.31 17.10 -32.95
C SER A 926 15.38 17.68 -34.04
N GLU A 927 15.10 16.93 -35.10
CA GLU A 927 14.15 17.33 -36.14
C GLU A 927 12.71 17.43 -35.60
N ALA A 928 12.33 16.55 -34.66
CA ALA A 928 11.06 16.64 -33.97
C ALA A 928 10.95 17.91 -33.11
N VAL A 929 12.03 18.32 -32.41
CA VAL A 929 12.04 19.58 -31.66
C VAL A 929 11.83 20.78 -32.59
N LEU A 930 12.56 20.85 -33.72
CA LEU A 930 12.41 21.94 -34.68
C LEU A 930 10.98 22.02 -35.23
N ARG A 931 10.42 20.89 -35.65
CA ARG A 931 9.04 20.84 -36.17
C ARG A 931 8.01 21.21 -35.12
N THR A 932 8.20 20.81 -33.87
CA THR A 932 7.32 21.20 -32.76
C THR A 932 7.35 22.72 -32.58
N LEU A 933 8.51 23.36 -32.66
CA LEU A 933 8.61 24.83 -32.60
C LEU A 933 7.98 25.51 -33.83
N GLN A 934 8.23 24.98 -35.03
CA GLN A 934 7.66 25.47 -36.30
C GLN A 934 6.12 25.37 -36.33
N GLN A 935 5.52 24.41 -35.61
CA GLN A 935 4.06 24.29 -35.50
C GLN A 935 3.49 25.07 -34.32
N ALA A 936 4.11 24.98 -33.14
CA ALA A 936 3.55 25.55 -31.92
C ALA A 936 3.63 27.08 -31.88
N GLY A 937 4.69 27.68 -32.42
CA GLY A 937 4.89 29.12 -32.41
C GLY A 937 3.81 29.89 -33.18
N PRO A 938 3.55 29.58 -34.46
CA PRO A 938 2.48 30.23 -35.23
C PRO A 938 1.09 30.01 -34.64
N GLN A 939 0.80 28.81 -34.15
CA GLN A 939 -0.49 28.52 -33.51
C GLN A 939 -0.69 29.29 -32.21
N PHE A 940 0.37 29.47 -31.41
CA PHE A 940 0.32 30.33 -30.22
C PHE A 940 0.08 31.80 -30.60
N ALA A 941 0.82 32.31 -31.60
CA ALA A 941 0.67 33.69 -32.08
C ALA A 941 -0.76 33.98 -32.55
N LEU A 942 -1.36 33.04 -33.28
CA LEU A 942 -2.74 33.14 -33.73
C LEU A 942 -3.74 33.07 -32.57
N ALA A 943 -3.62 32.06 -31.70
CA ALA A 943 -4.61 31.81 -30.64
C ALA A 943 -4.55 32.81 -29.48
N ALA A 944 -3.35 33.22 -29.06
CA ALA A 944 -3.16 34.04 -27.86
C ALA A 944 -2.92 35.53 -28.15
N LEU A 945 -2.36 35.87 -29.31
CA LEU A 945 -1.97 37.24 -29.66
C LEU A 945 -2.73 37.81 -30.86
N GLU A 946 -3.58 37.01 -31.52
CA GLU A 946 -4.32 37.38 -32.74
C GLU A 946 -3.40 37.88 -33.88
N ILE A 947 -2.15 37.41 -33.92
CA ILE A 947 -1.17 37.76 -34.95
C ILE A 947 -1.26 36.72 -36.07
N GLU A 948 -1.55 37.16 -37.31
CA GLU A 948 -1.43 36.33 -38.51
C GLU A 948 0.05 35.97 -38.75
N ALA A 949 0.45 34.80 -38.27
CA ALA A 949 1.77 34.23 -38.51
C ALA A 949 1.82 33.57 -39.89
N GLU A 950 2.99 33.61 -40.54
CA GLU A 950 3.22 33.00 -41.85
C GLU A 950 3.08 31.48 -41.75
N SER A 951 1.89 30.95 -42.07
CA SER A 951 1.60 29.53 -41.96
C SER A 951 2.16 28.79 -43.18
N THR A 952 3.38 28.28 -43.08
CA THR A 952 3.70 27.07 -43.85
C THR A 952 3.04 25.92 -43.11
N THR A 953 1.78 25.61 -43.41
CA THR A 953 1.35 24.21 -43.26
C THR A 953 2.24 23.43 -44.20
N PRO A 954 3.22 22.64 -43.75
CA PRO A 954 3.82 21.68 -44.66
C PRO A 954 2.64 20.81 -45.03
N ALA A 955 2.27 20.79 -46.32
CA ALA A 955 1.37 19.78 -46.82
C ALA A 955 1.81 18.45 -46.18
N LEU A 956 0.86 17.68 -45.65
CA LEU A 956 1.06 16.31 -45.21
C LEU A 956 1.46 15.47 -46.43
N GLU A 957 2.60 15.75 -47.04
CA GLU A 957 3.25 14.89 -48.00
C GLU A 957 3.52 13.61 -47.20
N HIS A 958 2.69 12.61 -47.46
CA HIS A 958 2.82 11.24 -46.99
C HIS A 958 4.07 10.61 -47.63
N ARG A 959 5.24 11.24 -47.52
CA ARG A 959 6.49 10.65 -47.95
C ARG A 959 6.80 9.52 -46.99
N VAL A 960 6.77 8.31 -47.54
CA VAL A 960 7.27 7.12 -46.86
C VAL A 960 8.77 7.32 -46.63
N ASP A 961 9.20 7.21 -45.38
CA ASP A 961 10.60 7.35 -45.01
C ASP A 961 11.44 6.24 -45.69
N PRO A 962 12.59 6.54 -46.31
CA PRO A 962 13.52 5.53 -46.81
C PRO A 962 13.84 4.42 -45.79
N GLN A 963 13.89 4.75 -44.50
CA GLN A 963 14.10 3.79 -43.42
C GLN A 963 12.96 2.77 -43.32
N PHE A 964 11.71 3.21 -43.48
CA PHE A 964 10.53 2.35 -43.49
C PHE A 964 10.60 1.37 -44.66
N VAL A 965 10.88 1.86 -45.87
CA VAL A 965 10.96 1.02 -47.08
C VAL A 965 12.05 -0.03 -46.92
N CYS A 966 13.24 0.35 -46.46
CA CYS A 966 14.35 -0.58 -46.28
C CYS A 966 14.01 -1.68 -45.26
N LEU A 967 13.51 -1.31 -44.08
CA LEU A 967 13.11 -2.29 -43.05
C LEU A 967 11.99 -3.22 -43.53
N ALA A 968 11.00 -2.69 -44.27
CA ALA A 968 9.92 -3.49 -44.83
C ALA A 968 10.46 -4.53 -45.83
N VAL A 969 11.36 -4.12 -46.72
CA VAL A 969 12.02 -5.00 -47.69
C VAL A 969 12.85 -6.07 -46.97
N LEU A 970 13.64 -5.70 -45.96
CA LEU A 970 14.44 -6.65 -45.18
C LEU A 970 13.55 -7.66 -44.43
N LEU A 971 12.41 -7.22 -43.90
CA LEU A 971 11.46 -8.11 -43.22
C LEU A 971 10.80 -9.10 -44.18
N VAL A 972 10.37 -8.64 -45.36
CA VAL A 972 9.83 -9.50 -46.43
C VAL A 972 10.89 -10.47 -46.92
N ALA A 973 12.11 -10.00 -47.19
CA ALA A 973 13.24 -10.85 -47.59
C ALA A 973 13.52 -11.93 -46.53
N GLY A 974 13.53 -11.56 -45.24
CA GLY A 974 13.67 -12.49 -44.13
C GLY A 974 12.58 -13.57 -44.09
N ILE A 975 11.34 -13.28 -44.50
CA ILE A 975 10.26 -14.27 -44.61
C ILE A 975 10.46 -15.16 -45.85
N VAL A 976 10.80 -14.59 -47.01
CA VAL A 976 11.01 -15.32 -48.26
C VAL A 976 12.19 -16.31 -48.14
N LEU A 977 13.29 -15.88 -47.54
CA LEU A 977 14.48 -16.71 -47.31
C LEU A 977 14.21 -17.97 -46.48
N ARG A 978 13.11 -18.01 -45.71
CA ARG A 978 12.71 -19.23 -44.98
C ARG A 978 12.27 -20.37 -45.89
N TYR A 979 11.81 -20.03 -47.10
CA TYR A 979 11.41 -20.99 -48.13
C TYR A 979 12.59 -21.41 -49.03
N VAL A 980 13.67 -20.62 -49.04
CA VAL A 980 14.88 -20.86 -49.87
C VAL A 980 16.08 -21.05 -48.94
N PRO A 981 16.29 -22.26 -48.39
CA PRO A 981 17.32 -22.49 -47.41
C PRO A 981 18.73 -22.35 -48.03
N GLY A 982 19.53 -21.39 -47.55
CA GLY A 982 20.93 -21.23 -47.95
C GLY A 982 21.78 -20.49 -46.90
N VAL A 983 22.91 -21.10 -46.49
CA VAL A 983 23.79 -20.56 -45.43
C VAL A 983 24.44 -19.24 -45.85
N TRP A 984 24.95 -19.16 -47.08
CA TRP A 984 25.58 -17.95 -47.61
C TRP A 984 24.57 -16.82 -47.82
N LEU A 985 23.38 -17.15 -48.31
CA LEU A 985 22.30 -16.19 -48.51
C LEU A 985 21.84 -15.58 -47.17
N ARG A 986 21.76 -16.40 -46.12
CA ARG A 986 21.51 -15.97 -44.74
C ARG A 986 22.63 -15.07 -44.22
N ARG A 987 23.91 -15.45 -44.38
CA ARG A 987 25.05 -14.64 -43.94
C ARG A 987 25.08 -13.27 -44.64
N GLY A 988 24.82 -13.25 -45.95
CA GLY A 988 24.68 -12.02 -46.72
C GLY A 988 23.58 -11.10 -46.16
N MET A 989 22.40 -11.65 -45.87
CA MET A 989 21.30 -10.91 -45.25
C MET A 989 21.68 -10.32 -43.88
N LEU A 990 22.35 -11.10 -43.03
CA LEU A 990 22.82 -10.62 -41.72
C LEU A 990 23.85 -9.51 -41.85
N LEU A 991 24.78 -9.61 -42.82
CA LEU A 991 25.77 -8.56 -43.09
C LEU A 991 25.11 -7.27 -43.57
N VAL A 992 24.21 -7.36 -44.55
CA VAL A 992 23.45 -6.21 -45.08
C VAL A 992 22.68 -5.51 -43.96
N THR A 993 21.99 -6.28 -43.14
CA THR A 993 21.23 -5.76 -41.99
C THR A 993 22.15 -5.07 -40.98
N LEU A 994 23.28 -5.70 -40.61
CA LEU A 994 24.24 -5.12 -39.67
C LEU A 994 24.79 -3.77 -40.14
N VAL A 995 25.13 -3.66 -41.44
CA VAL A 995 25.65 -2.42 -42.01
C VAL A 995 24.56 -1.35 -42.10
N LEU A 996 23.44 -1.65 -42.76
CA LEU A 996 22.40 -0.65 -43.04
C LEU A 996 21.62 -0.25 -41.79
N THR A 997 21.05 -1.21 -41.05
CA THR A 997 20.19 -0.89 -39.91
C THR A 997 20.99 -0.70 -38.62
N GLY A 998 22.18 -1.30 -38.52
CA GLY A 998 23.09 -1.10 -37.38
C GLY A 998 23.92 0.17 -37.51
N PHE A 999 24.97 0.13 -38.33
CA PHE A 999 25.96 1.21 -38.40
C PHE A 999 25.50 2.48 -39.12
N VAL A 1000 24.67 2.37 -40.17
CA VAL A 1000 24.23 3.56 -40.93
C VAL A 1000 23.10 4.30 -40.22
N TRP A 1001 22.06 3.60 -39.76
CA TRP A 1001 20.87 4.25 -39.17
C TRP A 1001 20.66 4.04 -37.66
N ASN A 1002 21.43 3.17 -36.98
CA ASN A 1002 21.19 2.77 -35.59
C ASN A 1002 19.69 2.49 -35.29
N LEU A 1003 19.04 1.77 -36.21
CA LEU A 1003 17.61 1.53 -36.21
C LEU A 1003 17.34 0.07 -35.82
N GLN A 1004 16.98 -0.14 -34.56
CA GLN A 1004 16.70 -1.47 -34.02
C GLN A 1004 15.58 -1.48 -32.97
N TYR A 1005 14.81 -2.57 -32.96
CA TYR A 1005 13.80 -2.86 -31.96
C TYR A 1005 14.42 -3.14 -30.58
N GLY A 1006 14.29 -2.19 -29.65
CA GLY A 1006 14.77 -2.24 -28.27
C GLY A 1006 13.64 -2.22 -27.24
N SER A 1007 14.00 -2.11 -25.96
CA SER A 1007 13.02 -2.03 -24.85
C SER A 1007 12.16 -0.76 -24.89
N GLN A 1008 12.65 0.32 -25.51
CA GLN A 1008 11.90 1.57 -25.69
C GLN A 1008 10.62 1.38 -26.51
N GLN A 1009 10.68 0.66 -27.64
CA GLN A 1009 9.47 0.38 -28.43
C GLN A 1009 8.48 -0.49 -27.66
N VAL A 1010 8.97 -1.42 -26.82
CA VAL A 1010 8.10 -2.22 -25.94
C VAL A 1010 7.37 -1.32 -24.95
N MET A 1011 8.07 -0.40 -24.26
CA MET A 1011 7.42 0.53 -23.33
C MET A 1011 6.50 1.51 -24.06
N GLY A 1012 6.82 1.89 -25.30
CA GLY A 1012 5.96 2.73 -26.12
C GLY A 1012 4.60 2.08 -26.41
N ILE A 1013 4.60 0.80 -26.79
CA ILE A 1013 3.36 0.02 -26.97
C ILE A 1013 2.61 -0.10 -25.64
N LEU A 1014 3.32 -0.47 -24.56
CA LEU A 1014 2.73 -0.70 -23.25
C LEU A 1014 2.18 0.59 -22.61
N SER A 1015 2.72 1.76 -22.98
CA SER A 1015 2.31 3.08 -22.48
C SER A 1015 1.30 3.79 -23.39
N TRP A 1016 0.82 3.15 -24.46
CA TRP A 1016 -0.04 3.76 -25.50
C TRP A 1016 0.58 4.96 -26.23
N SER A 1017 1.90 5.13 -26.14
CA SER A 1017 2.62 6.18 -26.86
C SER A 1017 3.00 5.72 -28.27
N LEU A 1018 1.99 5.57 -29.12
CA LEU A 1018 2.21 5.17 -30.51
C LEU A 1018 2.76 6.34 -31.33
N PRO A 1019 3.70 6.11 -32.25
CA PRO A 1019 4.17 7.15 -33.16
C PRO A 1019 2.99 7.64 -34.02
N GLY A 1020 3.01 8.92 -34.42
CA GLY A 1020 1.97 9.52 -35.27
C GLY A 1020 1.79 8.81 -36.62
N ASN A 1021 0.77 9.21 -37.39
CA ASN A 1021 0.30 8.55 -38.64
C ASN A 1021 1.31 8.51 -39.81
N ARG A 1022 2.60 8.76 -39.59
CA ARG A 1022 3.65 8.71 -40.62
C ARG A 1022 4.26 7.31 -40.71
N LEU A 1023 4.44 6.82 -41.93
CA LEU A 1023 5.13 5.57 -42.23
C LEU A 1023 6.67 5.74 -42.13
N GLY A 1024 7.15 5.96 -40.89
CA GLY A 1024 8.58 6.09 -40.55
C GLY A 1024 9.22 4.81 -40.02
N GLY A 1025 10.54 4.79 -39.86
CA GLY A 1025 11.27 3.66 -39.27
C GLY A 1025 10.73 3.24 -37.89
N SER A 1026 10.49 4.20 -36.99
CA SER A 1026 9.89 3.95 -35.67
C SER A 1026 8.47 3.37 -35.73
N PHE A 1027 7.64 3.78 -36.71
CA PHE A 1027 6.30 3.23 -36.92
C PHE A 1027 6.36 1.74 -37.27
N LEU A 1028 7.28 1.36 -38.17
CA LEU A 1028 7.48 -0.04 -38.55
C LEU A 1028 7.95 -0.88 -37.36
N LEU A 1029 8.89 -0.36 -36.57
CA LEU A 1029 9.37 -1.06 -35.37
C LEU A 1029 8.25 -1.22 -34.34
N VAL A 1030 7.54 -0.15 -33.96
CA VAL A 1030 6.51 -0.19 -32.89
C VAL A 1030 5.29 -1.02 -33.27
N LEU A 1031 4.80 -0.95 -34.51
CA LEU A 1031 3.54 -1.56 -34.90
C LEU A 1031 3.72 -2.81 -35.78
N VAL A 1032 4.50 -2.70 -36.85
CA VAL A 1032 4.57 -3.74 -37.90
C VAL A 1032 5.36 -4.97 -37.42
N VAL A 1033 6.51 -4.77 -36.75
CA VAL A 1033 7.33 -5.90 -36.26
C VAL A 1033 6.53 -6.80 -35.30
N PRO A 1034 5.88 -6.30 -34.23
CA PRO A 1034 5.06 -7.13 -33.34
C PRO A 1034 3.96 -7.92 -34.06
N ILE A 1035 3.27 -7.30 -35.03
CA ILE A 1035 2.22 -7.96 -35.83
C ILE A 1035 2.81 -9.10 -36.66
N VAL A 1036 3.92 -8.85 -37.36
CA VAL A 1036 4.59 -9.90 -38.14
C VAL A 1036 5.06 -11.04 -37.24
N VAL A 1037 5.55 -10.73 -36.04
CA VAL A 1037 5.96 -11.76 -35.07
C VAL A 1037 4.77 -12.59 -34.56
N LEU A 1038 3.62 -11.96 -34.30
CA LEU A 1038 2.37 -12.63 -33.92
C LEU A 1038 1.90 -13.61 -35.01
N LEU A 1039 2.02 -13.21 -36.28
CA LEU A 1039 1.56 -13.99 -37.44
C LEU A 1039 2.55 -15.09 -37.84
N ALA A 1040 3.83 -14.75 -38.03
CA ALA A 1040 4.85 -15.56 -38.69
C ALA A 1040 5.95 -16.12 -37.75
N GLY A 1041 5.91 -15.79 -36.46
CA GLY A 1041 6.97 -16.09 -35.49
C GLY A 1041 8.09 -15.04 -35.50
N ASN A 1042 9.09 -15.19 -34.62
CA ASN A 1042 10.10 -14.15 -34.35
C ASN A 1042 11.18 -13.99 -35.45
N VAL A 1043 10.74 -13.77 -36.70
CA VAL A 1043 11.58 -13.59 -37.90
C VAL A 1043 12.48 -12.36 -37.78
N TYR A 1044 12.00 -11.29 -37.14
CA TYR A 1044 12.79 -10.08 -36.91
C TYR A 1044 14.08 -10.40 -36.15
N CYS A 1045 13.99 -11.04 -34.98
CA CYS A 1045 15.19 -11.45 -34.24
C CYS A 1045 16.04 -12.46 -35.03
N GLY A 1046 15.44 -13.29 -35.89
CA GLY A 1046 16.13 -14.30 -36.69
C GLY A 1046 16.95 -13.76 -37.87
N TYR A 1047 16.48 -12.72 -38.55
CA TYR A 1047 17.02 -12.24 -39.84
C TYR A 1047 17.26 -10.72 -39.94
N VAL A 1048 16.57 -9.89 -39.16
CA VAL A 1048 16.51 -8.41 -39.37
C VAL A 1048 17.11 -7.61 -38.20
N CYS A 1049 17.29 -8.21 -37.02
CA CYS A 1049 17.90 -7.51 -35.89
C CYS A 1049 19.43 -7.32 -36.09
N PRO A 1050 19.97 -6.09 -36.13
CA PRO A 1050 21.40 -5.85 -36.40
C PRO A 1050 22.30 -6.34 -35.25
N PHE A 1051 21.90 -6.13 -33.99
CA PHE A 1051 22.67 -6.67 -32.85
C PHE A 1051 22.63 -8.21 -32.78
N GLY A 1052 21.53 -8.82 -33.23
CA GLY A 1052 21.43 -10.28 -33.38
C GLY A 1052 22.32 -10.80 -34.51
N ALA A 1053 22.43 -10.05 -35.61
CA ALA A 1053 23.32 -10.34 -36.72
C ALA A 1053 24.79 -10.25 -36.30
N LEU A 1054 25.20 -9.19 -35.59
CA LEU A 1054 26.54 -9.03 -35.05
C LEU A 1054 26.97 -10.24 -34.20
N GLN A 1055 26.13 -10.62 -33.23
CA GLN A 1055 26.43 -11.75 -32.34
C GLN A 1055 26.49 -13.10 -33.08
N GLU A 1056 25.71 -13.27 -34.15
CA GLU A 1056 25.76 -14.48 -34.98
C GLU A 1056 27.02 -14.52 -35.84
N LEU A 1057 27.36 -13.43 -36.51
CA LEU A 1057 28.55 -13.33 -37.36
C LEU A 1057 29.84 -13.50 -36.55
N VAL A 1058 29.93 -12.90 -35.36
CA VAL A 1058 31.07 -13.09 -34.44
C VAL A 1058 31.15 -14.53 -33.95
N GLY A 1059 30.02 -15.15 -33.63
CA GLY A 1059 29.97 -16.56 -33.23
C GLY A 1059 30.27 -17.57 -34.37
N ASP A 1060 30.26 -17.13 -35.62
CA ASP A 1060 30.67 -17.91 -36.79
C ASP A 1060 32.20 -17.88 -37.00
N LEU A 1061 32.92 -16.91 -36.41
CA LEU A 1061 34.39 -16.84 -36.44
C LEU A 1061 35.07 -17.83 -35.47
N ARG A 1062 34.29 -18.54 -34.66
CA ARG A 1062 34.78 -19.47 -33.63
C ARG A 1062 35.41 -20.73 -34.25
N PRO A 1063 36.64 -21.11 -33.86
CA PRO A 1063 37.23 -22.41 -34.22
C PRO A 1063 36.44 -23.59 -33.61
N GLY A 1064 36.27 -24.68 -34.37
CA GLY A 1064 35.48 -25.85 -33.92
C GLY A 1064 35.97 -26.52 -32.63
N THR A 1065 37.24 -26.32 -32.26
CA THR A 1065 37.89 -26.89 -31.07
C THR A 1065 37.55 -26.17 -29.75
N LEU A 1066 37.08 -24.93 -29.82
CA LEU A 1066 36.68 -24.15 -28.64
C LEU A 1066 35.20 -24.36 -28.26
N GLY A 1067 34.52 -25.29 -28.94
CA GLY A 1067 33.08 -25.57 -28.97
C GLY A 1067 32.46 -26.34 -27.81
N THR A 1068 32.12 -25.73 -26.68
CA THR A 1068 31.25 -26.35 -25.66
C THR A 1068 29.91 -25.62 -25.56
N ASP A 1069 28.94 -25.96 -26.43
CA ASP A 1069 27.57 -25.53 -26.20
C ASP A 1069 27.00 -26.30 -24.99
N PRO A 1070 26.55 -25.61 -23.93
CA PRO A 1070 25.92 -26.25 -22.77
C PRO A 1070 24.76 -27.14 -23.18
N GLU A 1071 24.45 -28.14 -22.33
CA GLU A 1071 23.30 -29.01 -22.56
C GLU A 1071 22.01 -28.21 -22.77
N LYS A 1072 21.10 -28.72 -23.61
CA LYS A 1072 19.78 -28.10 -23.87
C LYS A 1072 18.98 -27.83 -22.59
N ARG A 1073 19.26 -28.56 -21.49
CA ARG A 1073 18.65 -28.34 -20.18
C ARG A 1073 19.17 -27.07 -19.50
N THR A 1074 20.49 -26.85 -19.47
CA THR A 1074 21.13 -25.66 -18.90
C THR A 1074 20.59 -24.39 -19.56
N TRP A 1075 20.49 -24.41 -20.89
CA TRP A 1075 19.95 -23.29 -21.65
C TRP A 1075 18.46 -23.02 -21.44
N ARG A 1076 17.69 -23.99 -20.96
CA ARG A 1076 16.29 -23.78 -20.60
C ARG A 1076 16.17 -22.84 -19.39
N TYR A 1077 17.09 -22.92 -18.44
CA TYR A 1077 17.11 -22.05 -17.26
C TYR A 1077 17.58 -20.64 -17.58
N GLY A 1078 18.68 -20.50 -18.35
CA GLY A 1078 19.19 -19.18 -18.74
C GLY A 1078 18.18 -18.34 -19.51
N ARG A 1079 17.33 -18.98 -20.33
CA ARG A 1079 16.24 -18.31 -21.08
C ARG A 1079 15.13 -17.74 -20.19
N ALA A 1080 14.96 -18.21 -18.95
CA ALA A 1080 13.98 -17.62 -18.03
C ALA A 1080 14.37 -16.21 -17.59
N VAL A 1081 15.67 -15.90 -17.54
CA VAL A 1081 16.22 -14.62 -17.04
C VAL A 1081 15.71 -13.44 -17.86
N LYS A 1082 15.69 -13.51 -19.20
CA LYS A 1082 15.16 -12.40 -20.03
C LYS A 1082 13.68 -12.09 -19.78
N TYR A 1083 12.86 -13.05 -19.36
CA TYR A 1083 11.46 -12.81 -19.00
C TYR A 1083 11.33 -12.14 -17.64
N VAL A 1084 12.21 -12.50 -16.70
CA VAL A 1084 12.34 -11.79 -15.40
C VAL A 1084 12.81 -10.36 -15.63
N LEU A 1085 13.80 -10.14 -16.50
CA LEU A 1085 14.27 -8.81 -16.87
C LEU A 1085 13.18 -7.99 -17.57
N LEU A 1086 12.40 -8.58 -18.49
CA LEU A 1086 11.24 -7.92 -19.08
C LEU A 1086 10.24 -7.48 -18.02
N ALA A 1087 9.86 -8.37 -17.10
CA ALA A 1087 8.94 -8.03 -16.02
C ALA A 1087 9.51 -6.91 -15.12
N LEU A 1088 10.80 -6.98 -14.78
CA LEU A 1088 11.48 -5.95 -13.99
C LEU A 1088 11.44 -4.59 -14.67
N VAL A 1089 11.79 -4.52 -15.96
CA VAL A 1089 11.79 -3.26 -16.72
C VAL A 1089 10.37 -2.69 -16.83
N VAL A 1090 9.36 -3.52 -17.10
CA VAL A 1090 7.94 -3.07 -17.14
C VAL A 1090 7.49 -2.55 -15.77
N VAL A 1091 7.86 -3.22 -14.68
CA VAL A 1091 7.51 -2.79 -13.32
C VAL A 1091 8.21 -1.47 -12.97
N LEU A 1092 9.52 -1.36 -13.19
CA LEU A 1092 10.26 -0.13 -12.92
C LEU A 1092 9.72 1.04 -13.75
N PHE A 1093 9.51 0.84 -15.06
CA PHE A 1093 8.89 1.85 -15.92
C PHE A 1093 7.47 2.21 -15.48
N GLY A 1094 6.66 1.23 -15.09
CA GLY A 1094 5.30 1.50 -14.60
C GLY A 1094 5.29 2.26 -13.27
N LEU A 1095 6.28 2.07 -12.39
CA LEU A 1095 6.40 2.80 -11.13
C LEU A 1095 6.90 4.24 -11.32
N THR A 1096 7.83 4.47 -12.25
CA THR A 1096 8.47 5.79 -12.44
C THR A 1096 7.89 6.62 -13.57
N ARG A 1097 7.28 5.97 -14.57
CA ARG A 1097 6.94 6.55 -15.88
C ARG A 1097 8.13 7.20 -16.61
N ASP A 1098 9.35 6.85 -16.20
CA ASP A 1098 10.59 7.42 -16.72
C ASP A 1098 11.26 6.45 -17.70
N TYR A 1099 11.47 6.92 -18.93
CA TYR A 1099 12.19 6.20 -19.98
C TYR A 1099 13.69 6.05 -19.67
N GLY A 1100 14.23 6.80 -18.71
CA GLY A 1100 15.60 6.66 -18.23
C GLY A 1100 15.94 5.31 -17.60
N VAL A 1101 14.93 4.59 -17.11
CA VAL A 1101 15.06 3.19 -16.65
C VAL A 1101 15.57 2.27 -17.76
N LEU A 1102 15.38 2.64 -19.02
CA LEU A 1102 15.78 1.85 -20.19
C LEU A 1102 17.21 2.15 -20.65
N SER A 1103 17.87 3.17 -20.10
CA SER A 1103 19.24 3.56 -20.47
C SER A 1103 20.28 2.41 -20.41
N PRO A 1104 20.16 1.38 -19.53
CA PRO A 1104 21.08 0.26 -19.52
C PRO A 1104 20.90 -0.74 -20.67
N ASP A 1105 19.88 -0.59 -21.53
CA ASP A 1105 19.65 -1.48 -22.67
C ASP A 1105 20.68 -1.22 -23.79
N PRO A 1106 21.62 -2.15 -24.06
CA PRO A 1106 22.63 -1.97 -25.10
C PRO A 1106 22.01 -1.81 -26.50
N LEU A 1107 20.77 -2.25 -26.71
CA LEU A 1107 20.07 -2.05 -27.99
C LEU A 1107 19.72 -0.58 -28.28
N LEU A 1108 19.89 0.34 -27.34
CA LEU A 1108 19.63 1.76 -27.60
C LEU A 1108 20.88 2.49 -28.10
N THR A 1109 22.06 2.12 -27.61
CA THR A 1109 23.30 2.92 -27.77
C THR A 1109 24.46 2.18 -28.44
N VAL A 1110 24.41 0.85 -28.64
CA VAL A 1110 25.57 0.08 -29.13
C VAL A 1110 26.13 0.52 -30.49
N PHE A 1111 25.26 0.89 -31.44
CA PHE A 1111 25.68 1.43 -32.75
C PHE A 1111 25.67 2.96 -32.78
N SER A 1112 25.36 3.62 -31.66
CA SER A 1112 25.36 5.07 -31.57
C SER A 1112 26.79 5.62 -31.49
N PRO A 1113 27.09 6.76 -32.14
CA PRO A 1113 28.32 7.50 -31.86
C PRO A 1113 28.37 8.07 -30.44
N LEU A 1114 27.22 8.26 -29.78
CA LEU A 1114 27.07 8.87 -28.45
C LEU A 1114 27.08 7.84 -27.30
N ARG A 1115 27.91 6.80 -27.40
CA ARG A 1115 27.98 5.70 -26.41
C ARG A 1115 28.94 6.04 -25.26
N ASP A 1116 28.50 5.83 -24.04
CA ASP A 1116 29.34 5.98 -22.85
C ASP A 1116 30.30 4.79 -22.68
N LEU A 1117 31.34 4.96 -21.85
CA LEU A 1117 32.36 3.93 -21.64
C LEU A 1117 31.76 2.64 -21.05
N TRP A 1118 30.73 2.79 -20.21
CA TRP A 1118 30.06 1.66 -19.56
C TRP A 1118 29.25 0.82 -20.58
N THR A 1119 28.42 1.44 -21.42
CA THR A 1119 27.66 0.71 -22.46
C THR A 1119 28.59 0.06 -23.47
N LEU A 1120 29.70 0.72 -23.85
CA LEU A 1120 30.70 0.14 -24.75
C LEU A 1120 31.36 -1.10 -24.12
N GLY A 1121 31.80 -1.00 -22.85
CA GLY A 1121 32.39 -2.12 -22.13
C GLY A 1121 31.41 -3.29 -21.96
N PHE A 1122 30.17 -3.00 -21.58
CA PHE A 1122 29.11 -4.00 -21.42
C PHE A 1122 28.76 -4.68 -22.74
N ALA A 1123 28.50 -3.91 -23.80
CA ALA A 1123 28.18 -4.44 -25.12
C ALA A 1123 29.34 -5.26 -25.71
N SER A 1124 30.58 -4.79 -25.56
CA SER A 1124 31.78 -5.54 -25.98
C SER A 1124 31.89 -6.87 -25.24
N GLY A 1125 31.67 -6.88 -23.92
CA GLY A 1125 31.61 -8.10 -23.12
C GLY A 1125 30.54 -9.09 -23.62
N LEU A 1126 29.36 -8.60 -24.00
CA LEU A 1126 28.30 -9.44 -24.57
C LEU A 1126 28.66 -10.01 -25.96
N VAL A 1127 29.38 -9.24 -26.78
CA VAL A 1127 29.90 -9.71 -28.08
C VAL A 1127 30.99 -10.76 -27.87
N VAL A 1128 31.91 -10.56 -26.91
CA VAL A 1128 32.91 -11.57 -26.52
C VAL A 1128 32.24 -12.83 -26.01
N LEU A 1129 31.23 -12.72 -25.15
CA LEU A 1129 30.45 -13.88 -24.72
C LEU A 1129 29.73 -14.56 -25.89
N SER A 1130 29.34 -13.81 -26.92
CA SER A 1130 28.71 -14.36 -28.12
C SER A 1130 29.66 -15.12 -29.05
N PHE A 1131 30.97 -14.85 -28.95
CA PHE A 1131 32.01 -15.66 -29.58
C PHE A 1131 32.06 -17.08 -28.97
N PHE A 1132 31.93 -17.21 -27.64
CA PHE A 1132 31.89 -18.50 -26.95
C PHE A 1132 30.51 -19.17 -26.94
N TYR A 1133 29.45 -18.38 -26.81
CA TYR A 1133 28.07 -18.82 -26.70
C TYR A 1133 27.19 -18.01 -27.65
N ARG A 1134 26.92 -18.57 -28.84
CA ARG A 1134 26.21 -17.87 -29.92
C ARG A 1134 24.95 -17.14 -29.44
N ARG A 1135 24.84 -15.86 -29.81
CA ARG A 1135 23.71 -14.96 -29.48
C ARG A 1135 23.39 -14.90 -27.98
N PHE A 1136 24.43 -14.75 -27.14
CA PHE A 1136 24.31 -14.81 -25.69
C PHE A 1136 23.26 -13.81 -25.13
N TRP A 1137 23.29 -12.56 -25.60
CA TRP A 1137 22.35 -11.52 -25.17
C TRP A 1137 20.91 -11.84 -25.57
N CYS A 1138 20.68 -12.10 -26.86
CA CYS A 1138 19.35 -12.39 -27.40
C CYS A 1138 18.70 -13.61 -26.74
N ARG A 1139 19.52 -14.53 -26.23
CA ARG A 1139 19.07 -15.76 -25.59
C ARG A 1139 18.70 -15.60 -24.12
N ASN A 1140 19.52 -14.91 -23.34
CA ASN A 1140 19.42 -14.92 -21.88
C ASN A 1140 19.01 -13.57 -21.26
N LEU A 1141 19.29 -12.46 -21.93
CA LEU A 1141 19.20 -11.13 -21.30
C LEU A 1141 18.25 -10.15 -22.01
N CYS A 1142 17.99 -10.31 -23.31
CA CYS A 1142 17.25 -9.35 -24.12
C CYS A 1142 15.74 -9.23 -23.74
N PRO A 1143 15.30 -8.12 -23.10
CA PRO A 1143 13.89 -7.93 -22.72
C PRO A 1143 12.98 -7.74 -23.94
N ALA A 1144 13.45 -6.99 -24.94
CA ALA A 1144 12.71 -6.78 -26.20
C ALA A 1144 12.48 -8.11 -26.95
N GLY A 1145 13.51 -8.97 -26.98
CA GLY A 1145 13.41 -10.32 -27.54
C GLY A 1145 12.49 -11.24 -26.74
N ALA A 1146 12.40 -11.07 -25.42
CA ALA A 1146 11.43 -11.78 -24.58
C ALA A 1146 9.98 -11.35 -24.90
N PHE A 1147 9.73 -10.05 -25.08
CA PHE A 1147 8.41 -9.53 -25.46
C PHE A 1147 7.96 -10.08 -26.82
N LEU A 1148 8.84 -10.03 -27.83
CA LEU A 1148 8.55 -10.61 -29.15
C LEU A 1148 8.36 -12.14 -29.07
N ALA A 1149 9.09 -12.85 -28.21
CA ALA A 1149 8.89 -14.28 -28.00
C ALA A 1149 7.52 -14.62 -27.39
N LEU A 1150 6.97 -13.77 -26.50
CA LEU A 1150 5.62 -13.93 -25.97
C LEU A 1150 4.56 -13.81 -27.08
N LEU A 1151 4.68 -12.80 -27.95
CA LEU A 1151 3.79 -12.62 -29.12
C LEU A 1151 3.92 -13.77 -30.13
N GLY A 1152 5.17 -14.19 -30.39
CA GLY A 1152 5.51 -15.34 -31.21
C GLY A 1152 5.04 -16.67 -30.62
N GLY A 1153 4.44 -16.70 -29.43
CA GLY A 1153 3.75 -17.87 -28.90
C GLY A 1153 2.49 -18.25 -29.68
N ALA A 1154 1.71 -17.25 -30.13
CA ALA A 1154 0.39 -17.43 -30.76
C ALA A 1154 0.45 -18.07 -32.16
N ARG A 1155 1.31 -17.54 -33.05
CA ARG A 1155 1.62 -18.07 -34.40
C ARG A 1155 0.38 -18.45 -35.22
N LEU A 1156 -0.46 -17.45 -35.50
CA LEU A 1156 -1.73 -17.64 -36.20
C LEU A 1156 -1.57 -18.30 -37.59
N LEU A 1157 -0.43 -18.09 -38.26
CA LEU A 1157 -0.15 -18.66 -39.59
C LEU A 1157 0.84 -19.85 -39.56
N ARG A 1158 1.00 -20.54 -38.43
CA ARG A 1158 1.95 -21.67 -38.28
C ARG A 1158 1.88 -22.71 -39.40
N ARG A 1159 0.67 -23.02 -39.89
CA ARG A 1159 0.44 -24.05 -40.93
C ARG A 1159 1.02 -23.69 -42.29
N ARG A 1160 1.27 -22.41 -42.57
CA ARG A 1160 1.80 -21.94 -43.85
C ARG A 1160 3.32 -21.81 -43.86
N LEU A 1161 3.98 -21.98 -42.71
CA LEU A 1161 5.42 -21.80 -42.59
C LEU A 1161 6.16 -23.13 -42.76
N PRO A 1162 7.37 -23.13 -43.37
CA PRO A 1162 8.13 -24.34 -43.60
C PRO A 1162 8.55 -25.00 -42.28
N PRO A 1163 8.46 -26.34 -42.15
CA PRO A 1163 8.67 -27.07 -40.90
C PRO A 1163 10.13 -26.95 -40.41
N ALA A 1164 10.33 -26.65 -39.13
CA ALA A 1164 11.66 -26.60 -38.50
C ALA A 1164 12.03 -27.93 -37.83
N ALA A 1165 13.34 -28.22 -37.73
CA ALA A 1165 13.89 -29.46 -37.16
C ALA A 1165 14.57 -29.23 -35.78
N PRO A 1166 13.81 -29.05 -34.68
CA PRO A 1166 14.34 -28.59 -33.39
C PRO A 1166 15.28 -29.60 -32.70
N GLY A 1167 15.25 -30.88 -33.11
CA GLY A 1167 16.21 -31.89 -32.65
C GLY A 1167 17.68 -31.46 -32.85
N ARG A 1168 17.96 -30.64 -33.88
CA ARG A 1168 19.30 -30.17 -34.27
C ARG A 1168 19.57 -28.70 -33.92
N CYS A 1169 18.74 -28.08 -33.07
CA CYS A 1169 18.89 -26.67 -32.72
C CYS A 1169 20.06 -26.44 -31.76
N ASP A 1170 21.08 -25.72 -32.22
CA ASP A 1170 22.23 -25.21 -31.47
C ASP A 1170 21.81 -24.13 -30.44
N LEU A 1171 20.71 -23.43 -30.68
CA LEU A 1171 20.07 -22.52 -29.71
C LEU A 1171 19.31 -23.26 -28.59
N GLY A 1172 19.38 -24.60 -28.51
CA GLY A 1172 18.88 -25.38 -27.39
C GLY A 1172 17.36 -25.52 -27.27
N VAL A 1173 16.63 -25.19 -28.35
CA VAL A 1173 15.19 -25.40 -28.47
C VAL A 1173 14.92 -26.87 -28.77
N ARG A 1174 14.00 -27.53 -28.05
CA ARG A 1174 13.69 -28.96 -28.22
C ARG A 1174 12.49 -29.20 -29.12
N THR A 1175 11.52 -28.29 -29.08
CA THR A 1175 10.34 -28.33 -29.95
C THR A 1175 10.10 -26.98 -30.58
N VAL A 1176 9.56 -26.97 -31.80
CA VAL A 1176 9.14 -25.71 -32.46
C VAL A 1176 8.12 -24.98 -31.60
N GLY A 1177 7.37 -25.68 -30.73
CA GLY A 1177 6.39 -25.10 -29.82
C GLY A 1177 6.96 -24.23 -28.68
N GLU A 1178 8.25 -24.31 -28.38
CA GLU A 1178 8.86 -23.43 -27.36
C GLU A 1178 8.80 -21.96 -27.77
N LEU A 1179 8.49 -21.08 -26.81
CA LEU A 1179 8.37 -19.63 -27.02
C LEU A 1179 9.64 -19.00 -27.61
N ASP A 1180 10.81 -19.57 -27.30
CA ASP A 1180 12.11 -19.01 -27.69
C ASP A 1180 12.58 -19.42 -29.09
N CYS A 1181 11.77 -20.12 -29.88
CA CYS A 1181 12.12 -20.42 -31.26
C CYS A 1181 12.20 -19.12 -32.09
N LEU A 1182 13.40 -18.72 -32.50
CA LEU A 1182 13.62 -17.51 -33.30
C LEU A 1182 13.24 -17.67 -34.78
N PHE A 1183 12.83 -18.86 -35.22
CA PHE A 1183 12.57 -19.15 -36.64
C PHE A 1183 13.74 -18.78 -37.57
N CYS A 1184 14.97 -18.91 -37.08
CA CYS A 1184 16.19 -18.65 -37.84
C CYS A 1184 16.53 -19.75 -38.86
N ASP A 1185 15.80 -20.86 -38.87
CA ASP A 1185 16.00 -21.98 -39.80
C ASP A 1185 17.42 -22.59 -39.86
N ARG A 1186 18.33 -22.21 -38.94
CA ARG A 1186 19.68 -22.82 -38.80
C ARG A 1186 19.65 -24.33 -38.63
N CYS A 1187 18.62 -24.84 -37.96
CA CYS A 1187 18.45 -26.28 -37.78
C CYS A 1187 18.12 -27.05 -39.07
N LYS A 1188 17.88 -26.34 -40.19
CA LYS A 1188 17.74 -26.91 -41.53
C LYS A 1188 19.06 -26.96 -42.30
N HIS A 1189 20.12 -26.29 -41.83
CA HIS A 1189 21.42 -26.22 -42.50
C HIS A 1189 22.42 -27.15 -41.80
N GLY A 1190 23.16 -27.93 -42.58
CA GLY A 1190 24.17 -28.88 -42.09
C GLY A 1190 24.02 -30.31 -42.62
N GLN A 1191 23.68 -30.47 -43.91
CA GLN A 1191 23.78 -31.77 -44.60
C GLN A 1191 24.96 -31.87 -45.58
N ASP A 1192 25.75 -30.80 -45.74
CA ASP A 1192 26.93 -30.80 -46.60
C ASP A 1192 28.19 -30.56 -45.76
#